data_AF-A0A820AKC7-F1
#
_entry.id   AF-A0A820AKC7-F1
#
_cell.length_a   1.000
_cell.length_b   1.000
_cell.length_c   1.000
_cell.angle_alpha   90.00
_cell.angle_beta   90.00
_cell.angle_gamma   90.00
#
_symmetry.space_group_name_H-M   'P 1'
#
loop_
_entity.id
_entity.type
_entity.pdbx_description
1 polymer ?
#
loop_
_entity_poly.entity_id
_entity_poly.type
_entity_poly.pdbx_seq_one_letter_code
_entity_poly.pdbx_strand_id
1 'polypeptide(L)'
;FEGAISKEKKTRFKANLANQPCLTDINEQFSLPIVYQWLDTVIASLDCYTWVFSQGFLNPLLFQDNNQQSRLITSLSYFISKISMNTLHDIVSYFPVSNQSYIFTPNDVRQFDTAKCTVIVRLLNFITAIWTKYPLDTRRAIDNSFYSNDLTKLILTCVFNPTQIGFDINNEEINKKLPERILILLKSMTTHLSEQLLQSFYSNALQMTKSDGLYNLTNELNMNPVRWTLIFTITRGLRLLHDVRLLAKPTQPEQYAKELWTTMLTKMITHEEDCDKANIVLTIDNQRGLQALFDYIIYLGIKPNEVLPYFFQSNRIHTDSGMATVGTYLLALFKHQITSWLGTTPHFIINNIGEIKTIEQCRLIVSFLIIVLDLCSREKDLRQQCGRQFVDGIYTCWSLFILLYRSINIDDKLLIVTLLTKTFIIDSRLLITHEEFDHISQMYLSLLIDKQLNLTFKTRLLDLLPFFASLDNDEDLLEDKRKKWSDDLCRTLHIFTADCFPLKSTEFHKGTQEYHDYQGAIRKILSALELSSSFILFELLIWMLCCEQNHIFEDEILSSINHFIIKLNDYNKQINLLDYIYSILFGHNSLFRIEHRLNALEKFILKILTSVKKQTLIEFYKKYITLFIIEQLDIKIDLTSSLITSILINKISTYRFIDYMYTILNKDDVFGLNSLIAKIFYETVKKQEEARKILNIEMPITTIKLNPTMDGKELTKYV
;
A
#
# COMPACT_ATOMS: atom_id res chain seq x y z
N PHE A 1 -32.28 15.20 6.30
CA PHE A 1 -33.11 16.08 5.46
C PHE A 1 -34.23 16.63 6.33
N GLU A 2 -34.03 17.81 6.91
CA GLU A 2 -35.07 18.58 7.59
C GLU A 2 -35.30 19.86 6.79
N GLY A 3 -36.52 20.07 6.31
CA GLY A 3 -36.89 21.29 5.61
C GLY A 3 -37.86 21.06 4.46
N ALA A 4 -39.14 20.87 4.79
CA ALA A 4 -40.30 21.32 4.00
C ALA A 4 -41.60 20.72 4.59
N ILE A 5 -42.14 21.34 5.63
CA ILE A 5 -43.53 21.11 6.03
C ILE A 5 -44.37 22.13 5.25
N SER A 6 -44.85 21.73 4.08
CA SER A 6 -45.91 22.44 3.37
C SER A 6 -47.25 22.21 4.07
N LYS A 7 -47.85 23.29 4.54
CA LYS A 7 -49.20 23.34 5.10
C LYS A 7 -50.23 23.03 4.01
N GLU A 8 -50.69 21.79 3.92
CA GLU A 8 -52.01 21.48 3.37
C GLU A 8 -52.89 20.90 4.48
N LYS A 9 -53.97 21.63 4.81
CA LYS A 9 -55.06 21.14 5.67
C LYS A 9 -55.82 20.04 4.92
N LYS A 10 -55.30 18.81 4.96
CA LYS A 10 -56.10 17.59 4.70
C LYS A 10 -56.72 17.16 6.02
N THR A 11 -58.03 16.96 6.03
CA THR A 11 -58.80 16.33 7.12
C THR A 11 -58.12 15.01 7.50
N ARG A 12 -57.31 15.05 8.57
CA ARG A 12 -56.53 13.90 9.04
C ARG A 12 -57.48 12.89 9.69
N PHE A 13 -57.68 11.77 9.01
CA PHE A 13 -58.00 10.52 9.68
C PHE A 13 -56.98 10.32 10.81
N LYS A 14 -57.45 10.20 12.06
CA LYS A 14 -56.59 9.96 13.23
C LYS A 14 -56.53 8.45 13.45
N ALA A 15 -55.73 7.75 12.66
CA ALA A 15 -55.37 6.37 12.98
C ALA A 15 -54.75 6.35 14.39
N ASN A 16 -55.31 5.53 15.28
CA ASN A 16 -54.79 5.33 16.63
C ASN A 16 -54.73 3.81 16.87
N LEU A 17 -53.52 3.28 17.11
CA LEU A 17 -53.30 1.86 17.36
C LEU A 17 -54.06 1.34 18.59
N ALA A 18 -54.40 2.22 19.54
CA ALA A 18 -55.23 1.87 20.68
C ALA A 18 -56.68 1.51 20.28
N ASN A 19 -57.18 2.04 19.16
CA ASN A 19 -58.54 1.77 18.67
C ASN A 19 -58.54 0.81 17.48
N GLN A 20 -57.54 0.91 16.59
CA GLN A 20 -57.42 0.15 15.34
C GLN A 20 -56.03 -0.49 15.25
N PRO A 21 -55.80 -1.63 15.93
CA PRO A 21 -54.52 -2.34 15.89
C PRO A 21 -54.21 -2.94 14.52
N CYS A 22 -55.23 -3.36 13.76
CA CYS A 22 -55.06 -3.98 12.45
C CYS A 22 -55.64 -3.09 11.33
N LEU A 23 -55.06 -3.15 10.12
CA LEU A 23 -55.63 -2.45 8.96
C LEU A 23 -57.05 -2.95 8.63
N THR A 24 -57.37 -4.20 8.95
CA THR A 24 -58.71 -4.78 8.80
C THR A 24 -59.77 -4.15 9.70
N ASP A 25 -59.36 -3.47 10.77
CA ASP A 25 -60.28 -2.80 11.71
C ASP A 25 -60.72 -1.43 11.18
N ILE A 26 -60.14 -0.99 10.05
CA ILE A 26 -60.47 0.25 9.38
C ILE A 26 -61.62 -0.01 8.42
N ASN A 27 -62.85 0.35 8.83
CA ASN A 27 -64.08 0.19 8.05
C ASN A 27 -64.20 1.21 6.87
N GLU A 28 -63.10 1.63 6.26
CA GLU A 28 -63.06 2.58 5.14
C GLU A 28 -62.63 1.88 3.85
N GLN A 29 -62.91 2.50 2.69
CA GLN A 29 -62.38 2.02 1.41
C GLN A 29 -60.84 2.18 1.37
N PHE A 30 -60.18 1.30 0.63
CA PHE A 30 -58.73 1.34 0.49
C PHE A 30 -58.26 2.72 -0.03
N SER A 31 -57.30 3.31 0.66
CA SER A 31 -56.52 4.42 0.14
C SER A 31 -55.08 4.38 0.65
N LEU A 32 -54.12 4.74 -0.21
CA LEU A 32 -52.70 4.78 0.13
C LEU A 32 -52.39 5.65 1.38
N PRO A 33 -53.00 6.84 1.56
CA PRO A 33 -52.77 7.65 2.75
C PRO A 33 -53.18 6.96 4.06
N ILE A 34 -54.24 6.15 4.06
CA ILE A 34 -54.67 5.40 5.26
C ILE A 34 -53.60 4.37 5.64
N VAL A 35 -53.09 3.62 4.65
CA VAL A 35 -52.02 2.65 4.86
C VAL A 35 -50.76 3.33 5.41
N TYR A 36 -50.34 4.45 4.81
CA TYR A 36 -49.17 5.20 5.30
C TYR A 36 -49.37 5.75 6.70
N GLN A 37 -50.54 6.32 7.02
CA GLN A 37 -50.83 6.80 8.36
C GLN A 37 -50.79 5.69 9.40
N TRP A 38 -51.31 4.51 9.08
CA TRP A 38 -51.21 3.36 9.98
C TRP A 38 -49.74 2.94 10.17
N LEU A 39 -48.96 2.82 9.10
CA LEU A 39 -47.52 2.50 9.19
C LEU A 39 -46.75 3.56 10.01
N ASP A 40 -47.04 4.84 9.83
CA ASP A 40 -46.44 5.94 10.58
C ASP A 40 -46.78 5.87 12.07
N THR A 41 -48.01 5.49 12.43
CA THR A 41 -48.39 5.29 13.84
C THR A 41 -47.65 4.11 14.47
N VAL A 42 -47.39 3.04 13.71
CA VAL A 42 -46.57 1.91 14.14
C VAL A 42 -45.13 2.34 14.33
N ILE A 43 -44.55 3.09 13.38
CA ILE A 43 -43.18 3.63 13.49
C ILE A 43 -43.04 4.53 14.73
N ALA A 44 -43.95 5.48 14.92
CA ALA A 44 -43.90 6.40 16.05
C ALA A 44 -43.97 5.63 17.39
N SER A 45 -44.84 4.63 17.47
CA SER A 45 -44.94 3.78 18.67
C SER A 45 -43.68 2.97 18.91
N LEU A 46 -43.13 2.34 17.86
CA LEU A 46 -41.86 1.62 17.94
C LEU A 46 -40.73 2.52 18.43
N ASP A 47 -40.54 3.70 17.83
CA ASP A 47 -39.47 4.63 18.21
C ASP A 47 -39.60 5.12 19.66
N CYS A 48 -40.82 5.44 20.10
CA CYS A 48 -41.09 5.82 21.50
C CYS A 48 -40.71 4.68 22.46
N TYR A 49 -41.24 3.47 22.25
CA TYR A 49 -40.94 2.36 23.15
C TYR A 49 -39.48 1.91 23.08
N THR A 50 -38.87 1.87 21.89
CA THR A 50 -37.44 1.57 21.74
C THR A 50 -36.60 2.56 22.54
N TRP A 51 -36.87 3.87 22.44
CA TRP A 51 -36.13 4.87 23.21
C TRP A 51 -36.35 4.70 24.72
N VAL A 52 -37.61 4.62 25.16
CA VAL A 52 -37.95 4.52 26.59
C VAL A 52 -37.33 3.28 27.24
N PHE A 53 -37.41 2.11 26.58
CA PHE A 53 -36.76 0.89 27.07
C PHE A 53 -35.24 0.99 27.00
N SER A 54 -34.67 1.55 25.92
CA SER A 54 -33.22 1.72 25.80
C SER A 54 -32.63 2.63 26.87
N GLN A 55 -33.37 3.63 27.38
CA GLN A 55 -32.97 4.48 28.51
C GLN A 55 -33.31 3.85 29.86
N GLY A 56 -34.28 2.94 29.89
CA GLY A 56 -34.65 2.15 31.06
C GLY A 56 -35.65 2.83 31.97
N PHE A 57 -36.42 3.76 31.42
CA PHE A 57 -37.48 4.46 32.13
C PHE A 57 -38.72 3.57 32.36
N LEU A 58 -38.94 2.56 31.51
CA LEU A 58 -40.02 1.58 31.65
C LEU A 58 -39.48 0.14 31.50
N ASN A 59 -40.26 -0.83 31.97
CA ASN A 59 -39.95 -2.27 31.87
C ASN A 59 -40.98 -2.97 30.96
N PRO A 60 -40.57 -3.87 30.03
CA PRO A 60 -41.47 -4.62 29.17
C PRO A 60 -42.63 -5.35 29.86
N LEU A 61 -42.55 -5.66 31.16
CA LEU A 61 -43.65 -6.23 31.96
C LEU A 61 -44.97 -5.42 31.85
N LEU A 62 -44.90 -4.13 31.50
CA LEU A 62 -46.08 -3.31 31.23
C LEU A 62 -46.99 -3.87 30.12
N PHE A 63 -46.47 -4.73 29.24
CA PHE A 63 -47.28 -5.38 28.21
C PHE A 63 -48.19 -6.49 28.76
N GLN A 64 -47.93 -6.98 29.98
CA GLN A 64 -48.67 -8.05 30.64
C GLN A 64 -49.77 -7.53 31.58
N ASP A 65 -49.78 -6.24 31.91
CA ASP A 65 -50.73 -5.68 32.89
C ASP A 65 -52.19 -5.74 32.37
N ASN A 66 -53.00 -6.59 33.01
CA ASN A 66 -54.41 -6.85 32.66
C ASN A 66 -55.31 -5.60 32.66
N ASN A 67 -54.89 -4.51 33.32
CA ASN A 67 -55.69 -3.28 33.40
C ASN A 67 -55.48 -2.33 32.20
N GLN A 68 -54.42 -2.49 31.42
CA GLN A 68 -54.13 -1.72 30.21
C GLN A 68 -53.45 -2.61 29.15
N GLN A 69 -54.23 -3.43 28.44
CA GLN A 69 -53.67 -4.27 27.39
C GLN A 69 -53.07 -3.41 26.26
N SER A 70 -51.75 -3.44 26.15
CA SER A 70 -51.04 -2.79 25.04
C SER A 70 -51.42 -3.46 23.72
N ARG A 71 -51.96 -2.65 22.79
CA ARG A 71 -52.28 -3.11 21.43
C ARG A 71 -51.09 -3.11 20.48
N LEU A 72 -49.91 -2.66 20.94
CA LEU A 72 -48.71 -2.62 20.12
C LEU A 72 -48.31 -4.02 19.66
N ILE A 73 -48.19 -4.98 20.58
CA ILE A 73 -47.78 -6.35 20.24
C ILE A 73 -48.76 -6.98 19.25
N THR A 74 -50.06 -6.76 19.41
CA THR A 74 -51.09 -7.19 18.44
C THR A 74 -50.87 -6.58 17.06
N SER A 75 -50.61 -5.27 17.01
CA SER A 75 -50.36 -4.54 15.75
C SER A 75 -49.08 -5.03 15.06
N LEU A 76 -48.03 -5.33 15.83
CA LEU A 76 -46.78 -5.88 15.31
C LEU A 76 -46.95 -7.32 14.81
N SER A 77 -47.69 -8.17 15.53
CA SER A 77 -48.01 -9.53 15.08
C SER A 77 -48.83 -9.51 13.79
N TYR A 78 -49.77 -8.57 13.64
CA TYR A 78 -50.50 -8.35 12.40
C TYR A 78 -49.57 -7.89 11.26
N PHE A 79 -48.69 -6.91 11.53
CA PHE A 79 -47.72 -6.45 10.56
C PHE A 79 -46.82 -7.59 10.05
N ILE A 80 -46.26 -8.38 10.96
CA ILE A 80 -45.38 -9.52 10.65
C ILE A 80 -46.11 -10.54 9.78
N SER A 81 -47.33 -10.94 10.15
CA SER A 81 -48.06 -12.03 9.48
C SER A 81 -48.77 -11.64 8.18
N LYS A 82 -49.22 -10.38 8.03
CA LYS A 82 -50.07 -9.95 6.91
C LYS A 82 -49.46 -8.90 5.99
N ILE A 83 -48.51 -8.09 6.46
CA ILE A 83 -47.97 -6.96 5.70
C ILE A 83 -46.53 -7.21 5.26
N SER A 84 -45.69 -7.74 6.14
CA SER A 84 -44.24 -7.73 5.97
C SER A 84 -43.75 -8.42 4.69
N MET A 85 -44.38 -9.55 4.30
CA MET A 85 -44.02 -10.35 3.12
C MET A 85 -44.94 -10.10 1.92
N ASN A 86 -45.94 -9.24 2.05
CA ASN A 86 -46.98 -9.03 1.08
C ASN A 86 -46.71 -7.78 0.23
N THR A 87 -47.19 -7.80 -1.00
CA THR A 87 -47.09 -6.67 -1.92
C THR A 87 -48.20 -5.66 -1.66
N LEU A 88 -48.06 -4.46 -2.21
CA LEU A 88 -49.10 -3.45 -2.14
C LEU A 88 -50.45 -3.95 -2.69
N HIS A 89 -50.43 -4.78 -3.73
CA HIS A 89 -51.63 -5.39 -4.30
C HIS A 89 -52.33 -6.35 -3.35
N ASP A 90 -51.57 -7.14 -2.59
CA ASP A 90 -52.12 -8.08 -1.61
C ASP A 90 -52.82 -7.34 -0.46
N ILE A 91 -52.33 -6.16 -0.09
CA ILE A 91 -52.87 -5.37 1.03
C ILE A 91 -54.23 -4.77 0.69
N VAL A 92 -54.50 -4.48 -0.58
CA VAL A 92 -55.82 -4.02 -1.03
C VAL A 92 -56.91 -5.01 -0.64
N SER A 93 -56.60 -6.32 -0.67
CA SER A 93 -57.56 -7.38 -0.34
C SER A 93 -58.01 -7.38 1.13
N TYR A 94 -57.34 -6.63 2.00
CA TYR A 94 -57.69 -6.51 3.43
C TYR A 94 -58.74 -5.44 3.72
N PHE A 95 -59.10 -4.64 2.72
CA PHE A 95 -60.14 -3.62 2.83
C PHE A 95 -61.46 -4.14 2.25
N PRO A 96 -62.61 -3.65 2.74
CA PRO A 96 -63.92 -4.03 2.21
C PRO A 96 -64.01 -3.73 0.70
N VAL A 97 -64.58 -4.69 -0.04
CA VAL A 97 -64.57 -4.77 -1.51
C VAL A 97 -65.04 -3.47 -2.16
N SER A 98 -64.14 -2.84 -2.92
CA SER A 98 -64.47 -1.88 -3.97
C SER A 98 -64.36 -2.57 -5.32
N ASN A 99 -65.38 -2.48 -6.18
CA ASN A 99 -65.41 -3.06 -7.55
C ASN A 99 -64.38 -2.43 -8.53
N GLN A 100 -63.30 -1.84 -8.04
CA GLN A 100 -62.29 -1.12 -8.82
C GLN A 100 -60.98 -1.93 -8.82
N SER A 101 -60.44 -2.20 -10.01
CA SER A 101 -59.06 -2.65 -10.16
C SER A 101 -58.12 -1.47 -9.90
N TYR A 102 -57.42 -1.51 -8.76
CA TYR A 102 -56.42 -0.50 -8.45
C TYR A 102 -55.17 -0.70 -9.30
N ILE A 103 -54.83 0.31 -10.10
CA ILE A 103 -53.57 0.37 -10.85
C ILE A 103 -52.61 1.24 -10.06
N PHE A 104 -51.52 0.65 -9.55
CA PHE A 104 -50.49 1.37 -8.82
C PHE A 104 -49.35 1.77 -9.76
N THR A 105 -48.81 2.97 -9.58
CA THR A 105 -47.60 3.36 -10.30
C THR A 105 -46.37 2.69 -9.67
N PRO A 106 -45.28 2.50 -10.44
CA PRO A 106 -44.01 2.01 -9.88
C PRO A 106 -43.50 2.86 -8.70
N ASN A 107 -43.83 4.16 -8.70
CA ASN A 107 -43.50 5.06 -7.60
C ASN A 107 -44.32 4.76 -6.34
N ASP A 108 -45.61 4.46 -6.46
CA ASP A 108 -46.47 4.10 -5.31
C ASP A 108 -45.97 2.81 -4.64
N VAL A 109 -45.59 1.80 -5.44
CA VAL A 109 -45.00 0.55 -4.95
C VAL A 109 -43.69 0.82 -4.22
N ARG A 110 -42.79 1.63 -4.79
CA ARG A 110 -41.52 1.99 -4.14
C ARG A 110 -41.71 2.76 -2.83
N GLN A 111 -42.66 3.70 -2.79
CA GLN A 111 -42.96 4.46 -1.57
C GLN A 111 -43.55 3.55 -0.49
N PHE A 112 -44.43 2.63 -0.89
CA PHE A 112 -44.95 1.60 0.01
C PHE A 112 -43.85 0.70 0.56
N ASP A 113 -42.98 0.16 -0.29
CA ASP A 113 -41.88 -0.68 0.13
C ASP A 113 -40.90 0.07 1.04
N THR A 114 -40.63 1.35 0.77
CA THR A 114 -39.80 2.20 1.65
C THR A 114 -40.41 2.36 3.04
N ALA A 115 -41.72 2.63 3.12
CA ALA A 115 -42.43 2.74 4.40
C ALA A 115 -42.43 1.39 5.16
N LYS A 116 -42.71 0.30 4.44
CA LYS A 116 -42.70 -1.07 4.98
C LYS A 116 -41.32 -1.48 5.52
N CYS A 117 -40.26 -1.25 4.74
CA CYS A 117 -38.87 -1.49 5.14
C CYS A 117 -38.47 -0.64 6.36
N THR A 118 -38.95 0.60 6.45
CA THR A 118 -38.72 1.46 7.63
C THR A 118 -39.33 0.84 8.88
N VAL A 119 -40.58 0.37 8.82
CA VAL A 119 -41.24 -0.34 9.93
C VAL A 119 -40.44 -1.58 10.33
N ILE A 120 -39.96 -2.37 9.36
CA ILE A 120 -39.12 -3.56 9.64
C ILE A 120 -37.84 -3.16 10.38
N VAL A 121 -37.11 -2.16 9.92
CA VAL A 121 -35.88 -1.71 10.61
C VAL A 121 -36.17 -1.24 12.03
N ARG A 122 -37.27 -0.50 12.25
CA ARG A 122 -37.68 -0.07 13.61
C ARG A 122 -38.10 -1.25 14.48
N LEU A 123 -38.80 -2.23 13.92
CA LEU A 123 -39.18 -3.46 14.59
C LEU A 123 -37.94 -4.26 15.03
N LEU A 124 -36.95 -4.44 14.15
CA LEU A 124 -35.71 -5.13 14.49
C LEU A 124 -34.95 -4.40 15.61
N ASN A 125 -34.87 -3.06 15.56
CA ASN A 125 -34.24 -2.26 16.62
C ASN A 125 -34.99 -2.40 17.95
N PHE A 126 -36.32 -2.37 17.92
CA PHE A 126 -37.17 -2.55 19.08
C PHE A 126 -36.92 -3.91 19.74
N ILE A 127 -36.99 -4.99 18.95
CA ILE A 127 -36.73 -6.35 19.41
C ILE A 127 -35.32 -6.47 20.01
N THR A 128 -34.31 -5.89 19.34
CA THR A 128 -32.92 -5.88 19.84
C THR A 128 -32.81 -5.14 21.18
N ALA A 129 -33.44 -3.98 21.33
CA ALA A 129 -33.37 -3.16 22.54
C ALA A 129 -34.02 -3.86 23.74
N ILE A 130 -35.16 -4.52 23.55
CA ILE A 130 -35.86 -5.21 24.63
C ILE A 130 -35.12 -6.49 25.05
N TRP A 131 -34.58 -7.27 24.10
CA TRP A 131 -33.83 -8.49 24.43
C TRP A 131 -32.50 -8.22 25.12
N THR A 132 -31.78 -7.19 24.67
CA THR A 132 -30.47 -6.84 25.25
C THR A 132 -30.59 -6.30 26.67
N LYS A 133 -31.62 -5.49 26.95
CA LYS A 133 -31.76 -4.80 28.24
C LYS A 133 -32.67 -5.51 29.25
N TYR A 134 -33.66 -6.27 28.78
CA TYR A 134 -34.70 -6.91 29.62
C TYR A 134 -34.99 -8.37 29.21
N PRO A 135 -33.99 -9.28 29.19
CA PRO A 135 -34.15 -10.63 28.63
C PRO A 135 -35.18 -11.52 29.37
N LEU A 136 -35.23 -11.44 30.70
CA LEU A 136 -36.17 -12.25 31.51
C LEU A 136 -37.59 -11.70 31.46
N ASP A 137 -37.71 -10.38 31.51
CA ASP A 137 -38.98 -9.67 31.56
C ASP A 137 -39.70 -9.69 30.21
N THR A 138 -38.96 -9.57 29.11
CA THR A 138 -39.52 -9.71 27.74
C THR A 138 -40.10 -11.10 27.49
N ARG A 139 -39.44 -12.14 27.99
CA ARG A 139 -39.94 -13.52 27.88
C ARG A 139 -41.24 -13.76 28.65
N ARG A 140 -41.49 -12.99 29.72
CA ARG A 140 -42.72 -13.06 30.51
C ARG A 140 -43.82 -12.18 29.92
N ALA A 141 -43.46 -11.03 29.39
CA ALA A 141 -44.39 -9.99 28.97
C ALA A 141 -44.91 -10.13 27.54
N ILE A 142 -44.19 -10.83 26.66
CA ILE A 142 -44.55 -11.01 25.26
C ILE A 142 -44.91 -12.48 25.02
N ASP A 143 -46.14 -12.70 24.56
CA ASP A 143 -46.64 -14.03 24.24
C ASP A 143 -45.83 -14.73 23.14
N ASN A 144 -45.76 -16.05 23.21
CA ASN A 144 -45.11 -16.89 22.18
C ASN A 144 -45.74 -16.73 20.78
N SER A 145 -46.95 -16.18 20.68
CA SER A 145 -47.60 -15.86 19.40
C SER A 145 -46.84 -14.79 18.60
N PHE A 146 -46.12 -13.89 19.26
CA PHE A 146 -45.26 -12.89 18.61
C PHE A 146 -43.99 -13.53 18.03
N TYR A 147 -43.41 -14.53 18.71
CA TYR A 147 -42.25 -15.30 18.26
C TYR A 147 -42.66 -16.42 17.27
N SER A 148 -43.51 -16.08 16.31
CA SER A 148 -44.04 -17.02 15.34
C SER A 148 -43.02 -17.40 14.26
N ASN A 149 -43.37 -18.42 13.48
CA ASN A 149 -42.65 -18.76 12.26
C ASN A 149 -42.61 -17.59 11.26
N ASP A 150 -43.60 -16.70 11.27
CA ASP A 150 -43.63 -15.53 10.39
C ASP A 150 -42.54 -14.51 10.75
N LEU A 151 -42.28 -14.29 12.04
CA LEU A 151 -41.16 -13.44 12.49
C LEU A 151 -39.82 -14.06 12.09
N THR A 152 -39.69 -15.37 12.28
CA THR A 152 -38.49 -16.11 11.85
C THR A 152 -38.27 -15.98 10.35
N LYS A 153 -39.34 -16.18 9.57
CA LYS A 153 -39.31 -16.06 8.11
C LYS A 153 -38.95 -14.64 7.67
N LEU A 154 -39.51 -13.62 8.30
CA LEU A 154 -39.17 -12.22 8.03
C LEU A 154 -37.68 -11.94 8.28
N ILE A 155 -37.14 -12.37 9.42
CA ILE A 155 -35.72 -12.19 9.76
C ILE A 155 -34.83 -12.93 8.74
N LEU A 156 -35.15 -14.19 8.42
CA LEU A 156 -34.39 -14.98 7.45
C LEU A 156 -34.46 -14.40 6.03
N THR A 157 -35.61 -13.86 5.62
CA THR A 157 -35.71 -13.18 4.33
C THR A 157 -34.92 -11.85 4.33
N CYS A 158 -34.87 -11.11 5.43
CA CYS A 158 -33.97 -9.95 5.56
C CYS A 158 -32.48 -10.35 5.44
N VAL A 159 -32.12 -11.56 5.88
CA VAL A 159 -30.76 -12.11 5.80
C VAL A 159 -30.43 -12.58 4.37
N PHE A 160 -31.29 -13.38 3.74
CA PHE A 160 -30.99 -14.08 2.49
C PHE A 160 -31.47 -13.36 1.23
N ASN A 161 -32.59 -12.62 1.28
CA ASN A 161 -33.20 -11.98 0.12
C ASN A 161 -34.00 -10.71 0.49
N PRO A 162 -33.35 -9.63 0.96
CA PRO A 162 -34.05 -8.44 1.42
C PRO A 162 -34.80 -7.70 0.31
N THR A 163 -34.42 -7.87 -0.97
CA THR A 163 -35.18 -7.33 -2.13
C THR A 163 -36.57 -7.92 -2.24
N GLN A 164 -36.78 -9.16 -1.80
CA GLN A 164 -38.12 -9.77 -1.77
C GLN A 164 -39.10 -8.98 -0.90
N ILE A 165 -38.60 -8.31 0.13
CA ILE A 165 -39.40 -7.50 1.04
C ILE A 165 -39.49 -6.04 0.55
N GLY A 166 -38.69 -5.65 -0.45
CA GLY A 166 -38.67 -4.30 -1.01
C GLY A 166 -37.49 -3.44 -0.59
N PHE A 167 -36.46 -4.01 0.08
CA PHE A 167 -35.22 -3.27 0.32
C PHE A 167 -34.44 -3.08 -0.97
N ASP A 168 -34.05 -1.85 -1.26
CA ASP A 168 -33.16 -1.54 -2.37
C ASP A 168 -31.69 -1.77 -1.97
N ILE A 169 -31.13 -2.90 -2.38
CA ILE A 169 -29.74 -3.27 -2.10
C ILE A 169 -28.74 -2.39 -2.88
N ASN A 170 -29.19 -1.74 -3.96
CA ASN A 170 -28.34 -0.81 -4.70
C ASN A 170 -28.10 0.50 -3.94
N ASN A 171 -28.93 0.80 -2.94
CA ASN A 171 -28.69 1.89 -2.01
C ASN A 171 -27.56 1.53 -1.03
N GLU A 172 -26.45 2.28 -1.09
CA GLU A 172 -25.27 2.03 -0.26
C GLU A 172 -25.57 2.07 1.25
N GLU A 173 -26.50 2.92 1.69
CA GLU A 173 -26.84 3.03 3.11
C GLU A 173 -27.49 1.75 3.62
N ILE A 174 -28.45 1.21 2.85
CA ILE A 174 -29.14 -0.04 3.18
C ILE A 174 -28.16 -1.20 3.13
N ASN A 175 -27.35 -1.28 2.07
CA ASN A 175 -26.38 -2.35 1.85
C ASN A 175 -25.31 -2.46 2.96
N LYS A 176 -24.95 -1.33 3.59
CA LYS A 176 -24.02 -1.30 4.74
C LYS A 176 -24.73 -1.51 6.07
N LYS A 177 -25.77 -0.73 6.38
CA LYS A 177 -26.38 -0.68 7.73
C LYS A 177 -27.32 -1.85 8.04
N LEU A 178 -28.01 -2.41 7.04
CA LEU A 178 -28.97 -3.49 7.29
C LEU A 178 -28.26 -4.76 7.82
N PRO A 179 -27.18 -5.26 7.20
CA PRO A 179 -26.43 -6.39 7.73
C PRO A 179 -25.88 -6.18 9.14
N GLU A 180 -25.38 -4.97 9.46
CA GLU A 180 -24.89 -4.63 10.80
C GLU A 180 -25.99 -4.72 11.86
N ARG A 181 -27.19 -4.21 11.56
CA ARG A 181 -28.34 -4.29 12.46
C ARG A 181 -28.80 -5.72 12.66
N ILE A 182 -28.88 -6.49 11.58
CA ILE A 182 -29.24 -7.92 11.64
C ILE A 182 -28.20 -8.68 12.47
N LEU A 183 -26.91 -8.39 12.33
CA LEU A 183 -25.86 -9.04 13.12
C LEU A 183 -26.04 -8.80 14.63
N ILE A 184 -26.38 -7.57 15.04
CA ILE A 184 -26.63 -7.24 16.45
C ILE A 184 -27.87 -7.98 16.95
N LEU A 185 -28.94 -7.99 16.15
CA LEU A 185 -30.17 -8.74 16.47
C LEU A 185 -29.87 -10.23 16.66
N LEU A 186 -29.22 -10.88 15.68
CA LEU A 186 -28.91 -12.31 15.74
C LEU A 186 -28.01 -12.66 16.93
N LYS A 187 -27.05 -11.80 17.29
CA LYS A 187 -26.24 -11.96 18.51
C LYS A 187 -27.08 -11.85 19.78
N SER A 188 -28.03 -10.92 19.82
CA SER A 188 -28.95 -10.82 20.96
C SER A 188 -29.91 -12.01 21.04
N MET A 189 -30.27 -12.60 19.89
CA MET A 189 -31.10 -13.81 19.85
C MET A 189 -30.39 -14.99 20.49
N THR A 190 -29.13 -15.26 20.10
CA THR A 190 -28.38 -16.41 20.64
C THR A 190 -28.14 -16.33 22.14
N THR A 191 -28.03 -15.12 22.70
CA THR A 191 -27.77 -14.93 24.13
C THR A 191 -29.03 -14.92 24.99
N HIS A 192 -30.18 -14.51 24.45
CA HIS A 192 -31.35 -14.16 25.27
C HIS A 192 -32.65 -14.93 24.93
N LEU A 193 -32.77 -15.56 23.76
CA LEU A 193 -33.94 -16.41 23.47
C LEU A 193 -33.89 -17.75 24.22
N SER A 194 -35.07 -18.35 24.38
CA SER A 194 -35.18 -19.72 24.89
C SER A 194 -34.59 -20.72 23.89
N GLU A 195 -34.05 -21.83 24.41
CA GLU A 195 -33.47 -22.89 23.59
C GLU A 195 -34.50 -23.46 22.58
N GLN A 196 -35.76 -23.62 22.98
CA GLN A 196 -36.83 -24.10 22.10
C GLN A 196 -37.07 -23.19 20.88
N LEU A 197 -37.12 -21.88 21.09
CA LEU A 197 -37.32 -20.92 20.01
C LEU A 197 -36.08 -20.81 19.13
N LEU A 198 -34.87 -20.88 19.71
CA LEU A 198 -33.63 -20.97 18.93
C LEU A 198 -33.57 -22.24 18.07
N GLN A 199 -34.02 -23.38 18.58
CA GLN A 199 -34.11 -24.62 17.80
C GLN A 199 -35.13 -24.52 16.66
N SER A 200 -36.26 -23.83 16.87
CA SER A 200 -37.21 -23.54 15.80
C SER A 200 -36.65 -22.59 14.74
N PHE A 201 -35.85 -21.60 15.15
CA PHE A 201 -35.16 -20.72 14.22
C PHE A 201 -34.13 -21.50 13.38
N TYR A 202 -33.37 -22.37 14.03
CA TYR A 202 -32.38 -23.24 13.40
C TYR A 202 -33.02 -24.19 12.37
N SER A 203 -34.13 -24.85 12.74
CA SER A 203 -34.82 -25.79 11.84
C SER A 203 -35.39 -25.08 10.62
N ASN A 204 -35.96 -23.88 10.79
CA ASN A 204 -36.44 -23.04 9.69
C ASN A 204 -35.29 -22.56 8.80
N ALA A 205 -34.18 -22.10 9.37
CA ALA A 205 -33.00 -21.70 8.61
C ALA A 205 -32.46 -22.86 7.75
N LEU A 206 -32.31 -24.05 8.34
CA LEU A 206 -31.88 -25.25 7.62
C LEU A 206 -32.85 -25.64 6.50
N GLN A 207 -34.15 -25.59 6.74
CA GLN A 207 -35.15 -25.91 5.71
C GLN A 207 -35.02 -24.99 4.48
N MET A 208 -34.73 -23.71 4.70
CA MET A 208 -34.56 -22.74 3.62
C MET A 208 -33.24 -22.92 2.83
N THR A 209 -32.22 -23.57 3.41
CA THR A 209 -30.87 -23.71 2.82
C THR A 209 -30.51 -25.12 2.35
N LYS A 210 -31.38 -26.12 2.52
CA LYS A 210 -31.15 -27.52 2.08
C LYS A 210 -31.04 -27.65 0.55
N SER A 211 -30.69 -28.85 0.06
CA SER A 211 -30.54 -29.16 -1.37
C SER A 211 -31.75 -28.72 -2.21
N ASP A 212 -32.97 -28.88 -1.71
CA ASP A 212 -34.22 -28.44 -2.37
C ASP A 212 -34.76 -27.11 -1.82
N GLY A 213 -33.95 -26.41 -1.03
CA GLY A 213 -34.30 -25.17 -0.34
C GLY A 213 -34.27 -23.94 -1.24
N LEU A 214 -34.99 -22.90 -0.82
CA LEU A 214 -35.14 -21.63 -1.54
C LEU A 214 -33.84 -20.84 -1.70
N TYR A 215 -32.84 -21.06 -0.84
CA TYR A 215 -31.58 -20.30 -0.80
C TYR A 215 -30.36 -21.19 -0.98
N ASN A 216 -30.49 -22.29 -1.73
CA ASN A 216 -29.37 -23.15 -2.06
C ASN A 216 -28.48 -22.52 -3.16
N LEU A 217 -27.21 -22.26 -2.83
CA LEU A 217 -26.24 -21.68 -3.76
C LEU A 217 -25.98 -22.55 -4.99
N THR A 218 -25.92 -23.88 -4.86
CA THR A 218 -25.63 -24.76 -6.00
C THR A 218 -26.79 -24.75 -7.00
N ASN A 219 -28.03 -24.73 -6.51
CA ASN A 219 -29.21 -24.59 -7.36
C ASN A 219 -29.24 -23.23 -8.06
N GLU A 220 -29.03 -22.14 -7.32
CA GLU A 220 -29.04 -20.79 -7.90
C GLU A 220 -27.94 -20.58 -8.96
N LEU A 221 -26.76 -21.20 -8.77
CA LEU A 221 -25.69 -21.22 -9.76
C LEU A 221 -26.04 -22.06 -10.99
N ASN A 222 -26.85 -23.10 -10.84
CA ASN A 222 -27.28 -23.97 -11.93
C ASN A 222 -28.47 -23.40 -12.73
N MET A 223 -29.19 -22.40 -12.20
CA MET A 223 -30.28 -21.73 -12.92
C MET A 223 -29.78 -20.98 -14.17
N ASN A 224 -30.59 -20.99 -15.24
CA ASN A 224 -30.32 -20.23 -16.46
C ASN A 224 -31.49 -19.24 -16.71
N PRO A 225 -31.30 -17.91 -16.68
CA PRO A 225 -30.08 -17.18 -16.30
C PRO A 225 -29.80 -17.19 -14.79
N VAL A 226 -28.51 -17.12 -14.42
CA VAL A 226 -28.06 -17.06 -13.02
C VAL A 226 -28.46 -15.73 -12.36
N ARG A 227 -29.03 -15.79 -11.16
CA ARG A 227 -29.46 -14.60 -10.39
C ARG A 227 -28.34 -14.08 -9.47
N TRP A 228 -27.37 -13.38 -10.03
CA TRP A 228 -26.18 -12.90 -9.29
C TRP A 228 -26.49 -11.98 -8.11
N THR A 229 -27.54 -11.17 -8.19
CA THR A 229 -28.00 -10.31 -7.08
C THR A 229 -28.50 -11.13 -5.89
N LEU A 230 -29.14 -12.28 -6.15
CA LEU A 230 -29.58 -13.20 -5.11
C LEU A 230 -28.40 -14.00 -4.54
N ILE A 231 -27.45 -14.42 -5.37
CA ILE A 231 -26.20 -15.07 -4.90
C ILE A 231 -25.43 -14.12 -3.97
N PHE A 232 -25.34 -12.83 -4.31
CA PHE A 232 -24.73 -11.81 -3.47
C PHE A 232 -25.36 -11.74 -2.06
N THR A 233 -26.69 -11.79 -1.95
CA THR A 233 -27.36 -11.72 -0.65
C THR A 233 -27.29 -13.04 0.11
N ILE A 234 -27.46 -14.18 -0.57
CA ILE A 234 -27.41 -15.49 0.05
C ILE A 234 -26.02 -15.74 0.66
N THR A 235 -24.95 -15.48 -0.09
CA THR A 235 -23.56 -15.71 0.39
C THR A 235 -23.25 -14.88 1.63
N ARG A 236 -23.64 -13.60 1.66
CA ARG A 236 -23.50 -12.75 2.85
C ARG A 236 -24.38 -13.23 4.00
N GLY A 237 -25.61 -13.66 3.71
CA GLY A 237 -26.53 -14.20 4.70
C GLY A 237 -26.02 -15.48 5.37
N LEU A 238 -25.51 -16.43 4.58
CA LEU A 238 -24.87 -17.65 5.08
C LEU A 238 -23.66 -17.32 5.96
N ARG A 239 -22.81 -16.40 5.51
CA ARG A 239 -21.65 -15.94 6.30
C ARG A 239 -22.09 -15.36 7.64
N LEU A 240 -23.09 -14.47 7.66
CA LEU A 240 -23.62 -13.88 8.90
C LEU A 240 -24.14 -14.95 9.88
N LEU A 241 -24.90 -15.94 9.39
CA LEU A 241 -25.43 -17.01 10.24
C LEU A 241 -24.35 -17.94 10.76
N HIS A 242 -23.32 -18.24 9.96
CA HIS A 242 -22.16 -19.01 10.39
C HIS A 242 -21.36 -18.27 11.47
N ASP A 243 -21.14 -16.96 11.31
CA ASP A 243 -20.40 -16.13 12.26
C ASP A 243 -21.09 -16.06 13.63
N VAL A 244 -22.42 -16.01 13.64
CA VAL A 244 -23.23 -16.01 14.88
C VAL A 244 -23.48 -17.43 15.41
N ARG A 245 -23.01 -18.48 14.71
CA ARG A 245 -23.22 -19.90 15.04
C ARG A 245 -24.70 -20.32 15.10
N LEU A 246 -25.56 -19.61 14.38
CA LEU A 246 -26.98 -19.96 14.19
C LEU A 246 -27.19 -20.92 13.02
N LEU A 247 -26.16 -21.15 12.21
CA LEU A 247 -26.12 -22.21 11.21
C LEU A 247 -24.75 -22.87 11.30
N ALA A 248 -24.72 -24.20 11.34
CA ALA A 248 -23.46 -24.93 11.32
C ALA A 248 -22.88 -24.85 9.89
N LYS A 249 -21.54 -24.74 9.80
CA LYS A 249 -20.86 -24.93 8.52
C LYS A 249 -21.21 -26.31 7.93
N PRO A 250 -21.23 -26.46 6.60
CA PRO A 250 -21.46 -27.77 5.96
C PRO A 250 -20.47 -28.82 6.48
N THR A 251 -20.88 -30.09 6.48
CA THR A 251 -20.13 -31.24 7.05
C THR A 251 -18.72 -31.37 6.49
N GLN A 252 -18.52 -31.03 5.21
CA GLN A 252 -17.23 -30.97 4.53
C GLN A 252 -17.08 -29.61 3.85
N PRO A 253 -16.67 -28.56 4.58
CA PRO A 253 -16.70 -27.19 4.09
C PRO A 253 -15.69 -26.95 2.97
N GLU A 254 -14.52 -27.59 3.02
CA GLU A 254 -13.51 -27.49 1.96
C GLU A 254 -14.00 -28.09 0.63
N GLN A 255 -14.62 -29.28 0.67
CA GLN A 255 -15.13 -29.94 -0.54
C GLN A 255 -16.29 -29.16 -1.16
N TYR A 256 -17.18 -28.62 -0.33
CA TYR A 256 -18.26 -27.76 -0.79
C TYR A 256 -17.74 -26.45 -1.39
N ALA A 257 -16.70 -25.85 -0.80
CA ALA A 257 -16.03 -24.68 -1.35
C ALA A 257 -15.41 -24.96 -2.72
N LYS A 258 -14.79 -26.13 -2.89
CA LYS A 258 -14.26 -26.60 -4.18
C LYS A 258 -15.35 -26.72 -5.23
N GLU A 259 -16.45 -27.38 -4.89
CA GLU A 259 -17.59 -27.56 -5.79
C GLU A 259 -18.13 -26.19 -6.25
N LEU A 260 -18.39 -25.28 -5.31
CA LEU A 260 -18.83 -23.91 -5.61
C LEU A 260 -17.83 -23.15 -6.51
N TRP A 261 -16.54 -23.26 -6.22
CA TRP A 261 -15.48 -22.65 -7.04
C TRP A 261 -15.50 -23.18 -8.47
N THR A 262 -15.56 -24.50 -8.65
CA THR A 262 -15.59 -25.12 -9.98
C THR A 262 -16.86 -24.76 -10.76
N THR A 263 -18.03 -24.78 -10.12
CA THR A 263 -19.31 -24.40 -10.74
C THR A 263 -19.35 -22.91 -11.10
N MET A 264 -18.78 -22.05 -10.26
CA MET A 264 -18.65 -20.63 -10.56
C MET A 264 -17.79 -20.41 -11.81
N LEU A 265 -16.63 -21.09 -11.89
CA LEU A 265 -15.74 -20.97 -13.04
C LEU A 265 -16.35 -21.50 -14.34
N THR A 266 -17.02 -22.66 -14.32
CA THR A 266 -17.67 -23.21 -15.52
C THR A 266 -18.80 -22.32 -16.05
N LYS A 267 -19.52 -21.64 -15.15
CA LYS A 267 -20.55 -20.67 -15.54
C LYS A 267 -19.97 -19.34 -16.03
N MET A 268 -18.81 -18.93 -15.51
CA MET A 268 -18.10 -17.75 -15.99
C MET A 268 -17.43 -17.97 -17.34
N ILE A 269 -16.86 -19.16 -17.56
CA ILE A 269 -16.06 -19.49 -18.74
C ILE A 269 -16.89 -20.43 -19.61
N THR A 270 -17.72 -19.87 -20.48
CA THR A 270 -18.46 -20.64 -21.49
C THR A 270 -17.62 -20.77 -22.75
N HIS A 271 -17.37 -22.01 -23.19
CA HIS A 271 -16.78 -22.31 -24.49
C HIS A 271 -17.88 -22.33 -25.56
N GLU A 272 -17.76 -21.56 -26.63
CA GLU A 272 -18.66 -21.69 -27.79
C GLU A 272 -18.26 -22.93 -28.61
N GLU A 273 -19.25 -23.74 -29.01
CA GLU A 273 -19.03 -25.06 -29.64
C GLU A 273 -18.36 -25.00 -31.03
N ASP A 274 -18.25 -23.83 -31.66
CA ASP A 274 -17.71 -23.64 -33.03
C ASP A 274 -16.57 -22.60 -33.13
N CYS A 275 -15.99 -22.16 -32.02
CA CYS A 275 -14.81 -21.29 -32.01
C CYS A 275 -13.93 -21.56 -30.78
N ASP A 276 -12.61 -21.46 -30.93
CA ASP A 276 -11.62 -21.36 -29.82
C ASP A 276 -11.79 -20.06 -29.00
N LYS A 277 -13.03 -19.65 -28.70
CA LYS A 277 -13.38 -18.35 -28.14
C LYS A 277 -14.35 -18.56 -26.97
N ALA A 278 -13.87 -18.27 -25.77
CA ALA A 278 -14.71 -18.07 -24.60
C ALA A 278 -15.14 -16.59 -24.56
N ASN A 279 -16.45 -16.35 -24.47
CA ASN A 279 -17.03 -15.01 -24.32
C ASN A 279 -17.44 -14.79 -22.86
N ILE A 280 -16.97 -13.70 -22.25
CA ILE A 280 -17.41 -13.27 -20.92
C ILE A 280 -18.05 -11.89 -21.03
N VAL A 281 -19.38 -11.83 -20.90
CA VAL A 281 -20.12 -10.56 -20.76
C VAL A 281 -20.56 -10.42 -19.30
N LEU A 282 -19.90 -9.54 -18.54
CA LEU A 282 -20.31 -9.22 -17.17
C LEU A 282 -21.03 -7.87 -17.11
N THR A 283 -22.23 -7.87 -16.54
CA THR A 283 -22.82 -6.65 -15.96
C THR A 283 -22.21 -6.37 -14.58
N ILE A 284 -22.35 -5.15 -14.07
CA ILE A 284 -21.86 -4.74 -12.74
C ILE A 284 -22.40 -5.65 -11.63
N ASP A 285 -23.65 -6.10 -11.76
CA ASP A 285 -24.30 -7.00 -10.79
C ASP A 285 -23.66 -8.39 -10.76
N ASN A 286 -23.17 -8.88 -11.90
CA ASN A 286 -22.45 -10.15 -11.97
C ASN A 286 -21.13 -10.06 -11.19
N GLN A 287 -20.42 -8.93 -11.29
CA GLN A 287 -19.15 -8.74 -10.57
C GLN A 287 -19.34 -8.78 -9.05
N ARG A 288 -20.36 -8.09 -8.51
CA ARG A 288 -20.64 -8.08 -7.06
C ARG A 288 -21.00 -9.47 -6.54
N GLY A 289 -21.83 -10.21 -7.28
CA GLY A 289 -22.22 -11.59 -6.92
C GLY A 289 -21.03 -12.54 -6.92
N LEU A 290 -20.18 -12.48 -7.95
CA LEU A 290 -18.96 -13.28 -8.07
C LEU A 290 -17.99 -13.00 -6.92
N GLN A 291 -17.73 -11.73 -6.63
CA GLN A 291 -16.83 -11.30 -5.56
C GLN A 291 -17.31 -11.80 -4.19
N ALA A 292 -18.61 -11.64 -3.87
CA ALA A 292 -19.17 -12.11 -2.61
C ALA A 292 -19.17 -13.64 -2.49
N LEU A 293 -19.40 -14.36 -3.59
CA LEU A 293 -19.29 -15.80 -3.63
C LEU A 293 -17.86 -16.27 -3.38
N PHE A 294 -16.87 -15.63 -4.01
CA PHE A 294 -15.47 -15.97 -3.79
C PHE A 294 -15.02 -15.68 -2.35
N ASP A 295 -15.43 -14.56 -1.76
CA ASP A 295 -15.23 -14.26 -0.34
C ASP A 295 -15.81 -15.35 0.58
N TYR A 296 -16.97 -15.89 0.23
CA TYR A 296 -17.60 -16.97 0.99
C TYR A 296 -16.88 -18.32 0.80
N ILE A 297 -16.41 -18.63 -0.41
CA ILE A 297 -15.59 -19.81 -0.71
C ILE A 297 -14.29 -19.77 0.12
N ILE A 298 -13.64 -18.60 0.21
CA ILE A 298 -12.47 -18.38 1.07
C ILE A 298 -12.83 -18.61 2.54
N TYR A 299 -13.96 -18.08 3.02
CA TYR A 299 -14.43 -18.27 4.39
C TYR A 299 -14.70 -19.73 4.78
N LEU A 300 -15.12 -20.56 3.82
CA LEU A 300 -15.28 -22.00 4.00
C LEU A 300 -13.94 -22.75 4.10
N GLY A 301 -12.83 -22.12 3.71
CA GLY A 301 -11.49 -22.67 3.84
C GLY A 301 -10.97 -23.36 2.59
N ILE A 302 -11.33 -22.89 1.39
CA ILE A 302 -10.75 -23.43 0.14
C ILE A 302 -9.22 -23.38 0.21
N LYS A 303 -8.57 -24.47 -0.19
CA LYS A 303 -7.10 -24.55 -0.23
C LYS A 303 -6.60 -23.88 -1.49
N PRO A 304 -5.49 -23.10 -1.44
CA PRO A 304 -5.04 -22.42 -2.64
C PRO A 304 -4.59 -23.35 -3.79
N ASN A 305 -4.34 -24.64 -3.53
CA ASN A 305 -4.07 -25.67 -4.55
C ASN A 305 -5.23 -25.89 -5.50
N GLU A 306 -6.45 -25.58 -5.07
CA GLU A 306 -7.64 -25.77 -5.88
C GLU A 306 -7.95 -24.54 -6.73
N VAL A 307 -7.33 -23.39 -6.41
CA VAL A 307 -7.64 -22.08 -6.98
C VAL A 307 -6.52 -21.62 -7.90
N LEU A 308 -5.27 -21.65 -7.43
CA LEU A 308 -4.09 -21.16 -8.14
C LEU A 308 -3.86 -21.82 -9.52
N PRO A 309 -4.13 -23.12 -9.75
CA PRO A 309 -3.96 -23.71 -11.08
C PRO A 309 -4.75 -22.99 -12.18
N TYR A 310 -5.93 -22.44 -11.86
CA TYR A 310 -6.75 -21.69 -12.82
C TYR A 310 -6.15 -20.33 -13.19
N PHE A 311 -5.36 -19.73 -12.29
CA PHE A 311 -4.62 -18.49 -12.57
C PHE A 311 -3.41 -18.71 -13.48
N PHE A 312 -2.87 -19.93 -13.48
CA PHE A 312 -1.68 -20.29 -14.27
C PHE A 312 -2.01 -20.98 -15.59
N GLN A 313 -3.30 -21.05 -15.97
CA GLN A 313 -3.74 -21.56 -17.27
C GLN A 313 -3.47 -20.54 -18.39
N SER A 314 -2.97 -21.02 -19.53
CA SER A 314 -2.67 -20.23 -20.72
C SER A 314 -3.87 -19.99 -21.64
N ASN A 315 -5.07 -20.47 -21.26
CA ASN A 315 -6.28 -20.32 -22.06
C ASN A 315 -6.61 -18.83 -22.26
N ARG A 316 -6.95 -18.45 -23.51
CA ARG A 316 -7.29 -17.07 -23.88
C ARG A 316 -8.81 -16.90 -23.91
N ILE A 317 -9.25 -15.71 -23.49
CA ILE A 317 -10.65 -15.30 -23.41
C ILE A 317 -10.81 -13.96 -24.13
N HIS A 318 -11.91 -13.81 -24.87
CA HIS A 318 -12.32 -12.51 -25.38
C HIS A 318 -13.08 -11.74 -24.29
N THR A 319 -12.54 -10.58 -23.93
CA THR A 319 -13.19 -9.59 -23.06
C THR A 319 -13.63 -8.40 -23.89
N ASP A 320 -14.53 -7.56 -23.36
CA ASP A 320 -14.94 -6.29 -23.99
C ASP A 320 -13.73 -5.36 -24.29
N SER A 321 -12.62 -5.55 -23.56
CA SER A 321 -11.34 -4.82 -23.73
C SER A 321 -10.33 -5.51 -24.67
N GLY A 322 -10.66 -6.65 -25.27
CA GLY A 322 -9.77 -7.43 -26.15
C GLY A 322 -9.43 -8.83 -25.62
N MET A 323 -8.40 -9.45 -26.19
CA MET A 323 -7.94 -10.78 -25.79
C MET A 323 -7.13 -10.74 -24.48
N ALA A 324 -7.57 -11.47 -23.46
CA ALA A 324 -6.87 -11.66 -22.18
C ALA A 324 -6.68 -13.15 -21.88
N THR A 325 -5.81 -13.51 -20.94
CA THR A 325 -5.78 -14.89 -20.40
C THR A 325 -6.79 -15.01 -19.27
N VAL A 326 -7.26 -16.23 -18.99
CA VAL A 326 -8.16 -16.48 -17.84
C VAL A 326 -7.56 -15.93 -16.55
N GLY A 327 -6.26 -16.17 -16.34
CA GLY A 327 -5.56 -15.73 -15.14
C GLY A 327 -5.51 -14.21 -14.96
N THR A 328 -5.20 -13.45 -16.01
CA THR A 328 -5.17 -11.98 -15.90
C THR A 328 -6.56 -11.40 -15.65
N TYR A 329 -7.58 -12.01 -16.23
CA TYR A 329 -8.98 -11.62 -16.01
C TYR A 329 -9.45 -11.90 -14.58
N LEU A 330 -9.22 -13.12 -14.08
CA LEU A 330 -9.55 -13.50 -12.70
C LEU A 330 -8.81 -12.61 -11.68
N LEU A 331 -7.55 -12.24 -11.96
CA LEU A 331 -6.79 -11.33 -11.11
C LEU A 331 -7.38 -9.92 -11.06
N ALA A 332 -7.87 -9.41 -12.18
CA ALA A 332 -8.53 -8.12 -12.23
C ALA A 332 -9.85 -8.14 -11.43
N LEU A 333 -10.63 -9.23 -11.54
CA LEU A 333 -11.91 -9.38 -10.86
C LEU A 333 -11.80 -9.57 -9.34
N PHE A 334 -10.88 -10.43 -8.91
CA PHE A 334 -10.77 -10.87 -7.50
C PHE A 334 -9.59 -10.25 -6.76
N LYS A 335 -9.10 -9.11 -7.26
CA LYS A 335 -7.91 -8.41 -6.77
C LYS A 335 -7.89 -8.26 -5.24
N HIS A 336 -8.97 -7.76 -4.66
CA HIS A 336 -9.09 -7.54 -3.22
C HIS A 336 -9.18 -8.85 -2.42
N GLN A 337 -10.00 -9.79 -2.89
CA GLN A 337 -10.23 -11.08 -2.25
C GLN A 337 -8.95 -11.92 -2.19
N ILE A 338 -8.22 -11.99 -3.31
CA ILE A 338 -6.94 -12.71 -3.40
C ILE A 338 -5.92 -12.10 -2.44
N THR A 339 -5.84 -10.77 -2.35
CA THR A 339 -4.86 -10.11 -1.46
C THR A 339 -5.15 -10.39 0.01
N SER A 340 -6.42 -10.23 0.42
CA SER A 340 -6.85 -10.54 1.79
C SER A 340 -6.64 -12.01 2.13
N TRP A 341 -6.86 -12.91 1.18
CA TRP A 341 -6.72 -14.35 1.38
C TRP A 341 -5.26 -14.80 1.43
N LEU A 342 -4.44 -14.40 0.46
CA LEU A 342 -3.02 -14.74 0.43
C LEU A 342 -2.27 -14.16 1.62
N GLY A 343 -2.66 -12.97 2.10
CA GLY A 343 -2.09 -12.40 3.33
C GLY A 343 -2.15 -13.37 4.52
N THR A 344 -3.18 -14.21 4.60
CA THR A 344 -3.30 -15.21 5.68
C THR A 344 -2.52 -16.51 5.43
N THR A 345 -1.99 -16.73 4.22
CA THR A 345 -1.30 -17.97 3.83
C THR A 345 0.00 -17.78 3.00
N PRO A 346 0.99 -16.95 3.42
CA PRO A 346 2.15 -16.62 2.57
C PRO A 346 3.04 -17.83 2.23
N HIS A 347 3.25 -18.73 3.19
CA HIS A 347 4.06 -19.96 3.00
C HIS A 347 3.51 -20.90 1.92
N PHE A 348 2.23 -20.75 1.57
CA PHE A 348 1.58 -21.61 0.59
C PHE A 348 1.96 -21.28 -0.85
N ILE A 349 2.33 -20.04 -1.13
CA ILE A 349 2.81 -19.65 -2.47
C ILE A 349 4.11 -20.42 -2.80
N ILE A 350 5.02 -20.50 -1.82
CA ILE A 350 6.31 -21.22 -1.93
C ILE A 350 6.09 -22.69 -2.29
N ASN A 351 5.16 -23.34 -1.57
CA ASN A 351 4.90 -24.78 -1.72
C ASN A 351 4.28 -25.16 -3.07
N ASN A 352 3.69 -24.22 -3.81
CA ASN A 352 2.94 -24.50 -5.04
C ASN A 352 3.52 -23.88 -6.30
N ILE A 353 4.52 -23.01 -6.15
CA ILE A 353 5.35 -22.55 -7.27
C ILE A 353 6.37 -23.65 -7.68
N GLY A 354 6.58 -24.69 -6.87
CA GLY A 354 7.60 -25.73 -7.07
C GLY A 354 7.55 -26.54 -8.38
N GLU A 355 6.53 -26.40 -9.22
CA GLU A 355 6.41 -27.14 -10.50
C GLU A 355 6.47 -26.25 -11.76
N ILE A 356 7.29 -25.18 -11.78
CA ILE A 356 7.53 -24.45 -13.04
C ILE A 356 8.32 -25.33 -14.01
N LYS A 357 7.67 -25.82 -15.07
CA LYS A 357 8.31 -26.64 -16.11
C LYS A 357 8.53 -25.88 -17.42
N THR A 358 7.75 -24.83 -17.69
CA THR A 358 7.83 -24.05 -18.93
C THR A 358 8.07 -22.56 -18.68
N ILE A 359 8.66 -21.88 -19.67
CA ILE A 359 8.87 -20.41 -19.62
C ILE A 359 7.54 -19.66 -19.54
N GLU A 360 6.50 -20.13 -20.23
CA GLU A 360 5.17 -19.51 -20.21
C GLU A 360 4.51 -19.56 -18.82
N GLN A 361 4.60 -20.71 -18.13
CA GLN A 361 4.15 -20.84 -16.76
C GLN A 361 4.93 -19.89 -15.84
N CYS A 362 6.24 -19.79 -16.03
CA CYS A 362 7.09 -18.86 -15.29
C CYS A 362 6.64 -17.39 -15.47
N ARG A 363 6.34 -16.96 -16.71
CA ARG A 363 5.81 -15.62 -17.00
C ARG A 363 4.49 -15.34 -16.28
N LEU A 364 3.55 -16.28 -16.31
CA LEU A 364 2.25 -16.14 -15.66
C LEU A 364 2.38 -16.05 -14.14
N ILE A 365 3.22 -16.90 -13.54
CA ILE A 365 3.48 -16.89 -12.09
C ILE A 365 4.14 -15.58 -11.67
N VAL A 366 5.19 -15.13 -12.37
CA VAL A 366 5.85 -13.86 -12.04
C VAL A 366 4.91 -12.67 -12.21
N SER A 367 4.07 -12.67 -13.25
CA SER A 367 3.05 -11.62 -13.45
C SER A 367 2.01 -11.61 -12.31
N PHE A 368 1.56 -12.79 -11.88
CA PHE A 368 0.68 -12.95 -10.72
C PHE A 368 1.35 -12.40 -9.45
N LEU A 369 2.61 -12.78 -9.18
CA LEU A 369 3.36 -12.32 -8.02
C LEU A 369 3.55 -10.81 -8.01
N ILE A 370 3.86 -10.19 -9.16
CA ILE A 370 3.98 -8.74 -9.29
C ILE A 370 2.67 -8.05 -8.91
N ILE A 371 1.52 -8.57 -9.34
CA ILE A 371 0.20 -8.01 -9.01
C ILE A 371 -0.08 -8.14 -7.51
N VAL A 372 0.22 -9.29 -6.92
CA VAL A 372 0.06 -9.53 -5.48
C VAL A 372 0.97 -8.60 -4.67
N LEU A 373 2.24 -8.45 -5.05
CA LEU A 373 3.18 -7.54 -4.38
C LEU A 373 2.76 -6.08 -4.54
N ASP A 374 2.28 -5.67 -5.72
CA ASP A 374 1.80 -4.31 -5.95
C ASP A 374 0.61 -3.99 -5.04
N LEU A 375 -0.27 -4.95 -4.82
CA LEU A 375 -1.38 -4.84 -3.87
C LEU A 375 -0.92 -4.78 -2.42
N CYS A 376 -0.06 -5.72 -2.00
CA CYS A 376 0.53 -5.73 -0.68
C CYS A 376 1.29 -4.43 -0.39
N SER A 377 1.94 -3.83 -1.38
CA SER A 377 2.68 -2.57 -1.21
C SER A 377 1.79 -1.35 -0.93
N ARG A 378 0.54 -1.36 -1.44
CA ARG A 378 -0.43 -0.26 -1.28
C ARG A 378 -1.11 -0.29 0.10
N GLU A 379 -1.35 -1.48 0.66
CA GLU A 379 -2.01 -1.65 1.95
C GLU A 379 -1.00 -1.77 3.09
N LYS A 380 -0.97 -0.75 3.96
CA LYS A 380 -0.01 -0.66 5.06
C LYS A 380 -0.06 -1.85 6.02
N ASP A 381 -1.27 -2.33 6.35
CA ASP A 381 -1.47 -3.40 7.32
C ASP A 381 -0.96 -4.75 6.77
N LEU A 382 -1.27 -5.08 5.52
CA LEU A 382 -0.78 -6.28 4.86
C LEU A 382 0.75 -6.24 4.65
N ARG A 383 1.30 -5.08 4.29
CA ARG A 383 2.75 -4.90 4.18
C ARG A 383 3.47 -5.21 5.50
N GLN A 384 2.90 -4.78 6.63
CA GLN A 384 3.49 -5.02 7.95
C GLN A 384 3.32 -6.46 8.43
N GLN A 385 2.16 -7.07 8.18
CA GLN A 385 1.85 -8.42 8.68
C GLN A 385 2.49 -9.53 7.83
N CYS A 386 2.44 -9.39 6.50
CA CYS A 386 2.71 -10.49 5.57
C CYS A 386 3.81 -10.16 4.55
N GLY A 387 4.11 -8.87 4.34
CA GLY A 387 5.03 -8.42 3.29
C GLY A 387 6.41 -9.09 3.34
N ARG A 388 7.02 -9.16 4.53
CA ARG A 388 8.33 -9.81 4.71
C ARG A 388 8.29 -11.31 4.38
N GLN A 389 7.24 -12.02 4.77
CA GLN A 389 7.08 -13.45 4.50
C GLN A 389 6.88 -13.73 2.99
N PHE A 390 6.18 -12.86 2.27
CA PHE A 390 6.07 -12.97 0.82
C PHE A 390 7.40 -12.77 0.11
N VAL A 391 8.16 -11.74 0.52
CA VAL A 391 9.47 -11.48 -0.09
C VAL A 391 10.44 -12.63 0.19
N ASP A 392 10.46 -13.16 1.41
CA ASP A 392 11.23 -14.35 1.80
C ASP A 392 10.87 -15.56 0.93
N GLY A 393 9.57 -15.81 0.74
CA GLY A 393 9.08 -16.88 -0.11
C GLY A 393 9.45 -16.73 -1.58
N ILE A 394 9.48 -15.51 -2.11
CA ILE A 394 9.89 -15.26 -3.49
C ILE A 394 11.40 -15.48 -3.65
N TYR A 395 12.20 -15.09 -2.65
CA TYR A 395 13.64 -15.34 -2.68
C TYR A 395 13.96 -16.83 -2.57
N THR A 396 13.31 -17.60 -1.69
CA THR A 396 13.52 -19.06 -1.65
C THR A 396 13.19 -19.76 -2.98
N CYS A 397 12.22 -19.24 -3.75
CA CYS A 397 11.89 -19.73 -5.09
C CYS A 397 12.75 -19.11 -6.22
N TRP A 398 13.75 -18.29 -5.94
CA TRP A 398 14.46 -17.49 -6.95
C TRP A 398 15.15 -18.35 -8.02
N SER A 399 15.65 -19.53 -7.64
CA SER A 399 16.25 -20.50 -8.54
C SER A 399 15.30 -20.97 -9.65
N LEU A 400 13.97 -20.95 -9.43
CA LEU A 400 12.98 -21.33 -10.44
C LEU A 400 12.81 -20.25 -11.52
N PHE A 401 13.17 -18.99 -11.22
CA PHE A 401 13.07 -17.86 -12.15
C PHE A 401 14.29 -17.74 -13.07
N ILE A 402 15.26 -18.67 -13.00
CA ILE A 402 16.46 -18.69 -13.85
C ILE A 402 16.10 -18.67 -15.34
N LEU A 403 15.01 -19.34 -15.72
CA LEU A 403 14.55 -19.42 -17.10
C LEU A 403 14.20 -18.06 -17.70
N LEU A 404 13.69 -17.12 -16.91
CA LEU A 404 13.29 -15.79 -17.38
C LEU A 404 14.48 -14.85 -17.56
N TYR A 405 15.41 -14.79 -16.59
CA TYR A 405 16.56 -13.88 -16.73
C TYR A 405 17.56 -14.36 -17.80
N ARG A 406 17.65 -15.68 -18.06
CA ARG A 406 18.49 -16.25 -19.14
C ARG A 406 17.81 -16.25 -20.51
N SER A 407 16.55 -15.85 -20.58
CA SER A 407 15.83 -15.81 -21.85
C SER A 407 16.44 -14.76 -22.79
N ILE A 408 16.22 -14.94 -24.09
CA ILE A 408 16.65 -13.99 -25.12
C ILE A 408 15.70 -12.77 -25.15
N ASN A 409 14.46 -12.92 -24.67
CA ASN A 409 13.45 -11.88 -24.73
C ASN A 409 13.69 -10.79 -23.68
N ILE A 410 13.67 -9.53 -24.11
CA ILE A 410 13.84 -8.37 -23.23
C ILE A 410 12.68 -8.26 -22.23
N ASP A 411 11.45 -8.59 -22.65
CA ASP A 411 10.26 -8.49 -21.78
C ASP A 411 10.33 -9.44 -20.58
N ASP A 412 10.92 -10.62 -20.75
CA ASP A 412 11.10 -11.60 -19.68
C ASP A 412 12.11 -11.13 -18.64
N LYS A 413 13.22 -10.53 -19.11
CA LYS A 413 14.20 -9.88 -18.25
C LYS A 413 13.56 -8.70 -17.51
N LEU A 414 12.70 -7.91 -18.16
CA LEU A 414 11.95 -6.81 -17.54
C LEU A 414 10.97 -7.28 -16.47
N LEU A 415 10.32 -8.43 -16.66
CA LEU A 415 9.44 -9.03 -15.65
C LEU A 415 10.22 -9.36 -14.37
N ILE A 416 11.41 -9.94 -14.48
CA ILE A 416 12.27 -10.24 -13.33
C ILE A 416 12.74 -8.96 -12.63
N VAL A 417 13.17 -7.95 -13.40
CA VAL A 417 13.55 -6.65 -12.84
C VAL A 417 12.37 -6.00 -12.11
N THR A 418 11.16 -6.08 -12.66
CA THR A 418 9.94 -5.55 -12.04
C THR A 418 9.60 -6.31 -10.76
N LEU A 419 9.72 -7.64 -10.76
CA LEU A 419 9.54 -8.47 -9.56
C LEU A 419 10.50 -8.03 -8.45
N LEU A 420 11.80 -7.90 -8.77
CA LEU A 420 12.82 -7.46 -7.82
C LEU A 420 12.58 -6.02 -7.32
N THR A 421 12.12 -5.13 -8.20
CA THR A 421 11.73 -3.77 -7.80
C THR A 421 10.62 -3.80 -6.77
N LYS A 422 9.59 -4.62 -6.98
CA LYS A 422 8.44 -4.74 -6.07
C LYS A 422 8.82 -5.38 -4.74
N THR A 423 9.76 -6.32 -4.72
CA THR A 423 10.25 -6.89 -3.46
C THR A 423 11.03 -5.87 -2.63
N PHE A 424 11.91 -5.08 -3.26
CA PHE A 424 12.65 -4.02 -2.55
C PHE A 424 11.77 -2.87 -2.04
N ILE A 425 10.67 -2.55 -2.72
CA ILE A 425 9.69 -1.57 -2.22
C ILE A 425 9.03 -2.02 -0.91
N ILE A 426 8.90 -3.34 -0.70
CA ILE A 426 8.31 -3.91 0.52
C ILE A 426 9.36 -3.99 1.64
N ASP A 427 10.48 -4.68 1.38
CA ASP A 427 11.57 -4.84 2.34
C ASP A 427 12.91 -5.03 1.60
N SER A 428 13.67 -3.95 1.45
CA SER A 428 14.97 -3.99 0.77
C SER A 428 16.08 -4.62 1.61
N ARG A 429 15.92 -4.71 2.94
CA ARG A 429 16.97 -5.22 3.84
C ARG A 429 16.96 -6.74 3.93
N LEU A 430 15.82 -7.37 3.66
CA LEU A 430 15.68 -8.83 3.76
C LEU A 430 16.72 -9.59 2.92
N LEU A 431 17.04 -9.07 1.73
CA LEU A 431 17.99 -9.70 0.82
C LEU A 431 19.38 -9.89 1.45
N ILE A 432 19.82 -8.96 2.32
CA ILE A 432 21.13 -9.00 2.99
C ILE A 432 21.31 -10.28 3.82
N THR A 433 20.23 -10.68 4.49
CA THR A 433 20.23 -11.83 5.40
C THR A 433 19.91 -13.16 4.71
N HIS A 434 19.52 -13.13 3.43
CA HIS A 434 18.98 -14.28 2.73
C HIS A 434 20.07 -15.09 2.00
N GLU A 435 19.90 -16.41 1.90
CA GLU A 435 20.87 -17.32 1.28
C GLU A 435 21.11 -17.01 -0.21
N GLU A 436 20.06 -16.57 -0.91
CA GLU A 436 20.08 -16.20 -2.33
C GLU A 436 20.71 -14.82 -2.65
N PHE A 437 21.31 -14.15 -1.66
CA PHE A 437 22.00 -12.86 -1.86
C PHE A 437 22.99 -12.92 -3.03
N ASP A 438 23.86 -13.93 -3.06
CA ASP A 438 24.92 -14.06 -4.06
C ASP A 438 24.35 -14.30 -5.47
N HIS A 439 23.25 -15.04 -5.60
CA HIS A 439 22.61 -15.31 -6.89
C HIS A 439 21.87 -14.08 -7.45
N ILE A 440 21.12 -13.37 -6.61
CA ILE A 440 20.37 -12.17 -7.01
C ILE A 440 21.33 -11.03 -7.36
N SER A 441 22.37 -10.85 -6.56
CA SER A 441 23.39 -9.82 -6.77
C SER A 441 24.21 -10.06 -8.04
N GLN A 442 24.63 -11.30 -8.31
CA GLN A 442 25.29 -11.66 -9.58
C GLN A 442 24.38 -11.46 -10.79
N MET A 443 23.08 -11.79 -10.66
CA MET A 443 22.10 -11.57 -11.72
C MET A 443 21.97 -10.07 -12.04
N TYR A 444 21.89 -9.20 -11.03
CA TYR A 444 21.92 -7.75 -11.23
C TYR A 444 23.19 -7.27 -11.97
N LEU A 445 24.38 -7.67 -11.52
CA LEU A 445 25.64 -7.27 -12.15
C LEU A 445 25.75 -7.77 -13.60
N SER A 446 25.32 -9.01 -13.86
CA SER A 446 25.36 -9.60 -15.20
C SER A 446 24.44 -8.87 -16.19
N LEU A 447 23.24 -8.49 -15.77
CA LEU A 447 22.30 -7.72 -16.59
C LEU A 447 22.81 -6.31 -16.90
N LEU A 448 23.60 -5.70 -16.00
CA LEU A 448 24.14 -4.36 -16.24
C LEU A 448 25.25 -4.36 -17.30
N ILE A 449 26.07 -5.41 -17.35
CA ILE A 449 27.18 -5.55 -18.32
C ILE A 449 26.73 -6.24 -19.63
N ASP A 450 25.56 -6.88 -19.66
CA ASP A 450 25.07 -7.58 -20.86
C ASP A 450 25.05 -6.64 -22.08
N LYS A 451 25.80 -7.03 -23.11
CA LYS A 451 25.97 -6.27 -24.37
C LYS A 451 24.75 -6.37 -25.29
N GLN A 452 23.86 -7.34 -25.04
CA GLN A 452 22.63 -7.49 -25.81
C GLN A 452 21.53 -6.52 -25.34
N LEU A 453 21.70 -5.89 -24.18
CA LEU A 453 20.71 -4.99 -23.59
C LEU A 453 21.04 -3.54 -23.89
N ASN A 454 20.02 -2.79 -24.34
CA ASN A 454 20.16 -1.37 -24.64
C ASN A 454 20.16 -0.49 -23.38
N LEU A 455 20.58 0.76 -23.54
CA LEU A 455 20.64 1.73 -22.43
C LEU A 455 19.25 2.02 -21.84
N THR A 456 18.18 1.95 -22.64
CA THR A 456 16.81 2.11 -22.14
C THR A 456 16.45 1.04 -21.08
N PHE A 457 16.77 -0.24 -21.34
CA PHE A 457 16.59 -1.32 -20.37
C PHE A 457 17.46 -1.08 -19.13
N LYS A 458 18.76 -0.77 -19.33
CA LYS A 458 19.70 -0.54 -18.23
C LYS A 458 19.28 0.64 -17.36
N THR A 459 18.64 1.67 -17.93
CA THR A 459 18.08 2.80 -17.18
C THR A 459 16.97 2.37 -16.22
N ARG A 460 16.14 1.38 -16.59
CA ARG A 460 15.17 0.77 -15.66
C ARG A 460 15.86 -0.08 -14.60
N LEU A 461 16.93 -0.79 -14.96
CA LEU A 461 17.73 -1.56 -14.00
C LEU A 461 18.41 -0.64 -12.97
N LEU A 462 18.81 0.57 -13.37
CA LEU A 462 19.38 1.59 -12.48
C LEU A 462 18.39 2.10 -11.42
N ASP A 463 17.08 1.85 -11.54
CA ASP A 463 16.12 2.11 -10.45
C ASP A 463 16.42 1.29 -9.19
N LEU A 464 17.09 0.14 -9.35
CA LEU A 464 17.50 -0.72 -8.23
C LEU A 464 18.86 -0.34 -7.65
N LEU A 465 19.65 0.49 -8.35
CA LEU A 465 20.99 0.90 -7.94
C LEU A 465 21.02 1.52 -6.52
N PRO A 466 20.07 2.36 -6.08
CA PRO A 466 20.09 2.91 -4.72
C PRO A 466 20.15 1.83 -3.62
N PHE A 467 19.42 0.73 -3.81
CA PHE A 467 19.37 -0.37 -2.84
C PHE A 467 20.66 -1.18 -2.85
N PHE A 468 21.20 -1.46 -4.03
CA PHE A 468 22.45 -2.21 -4.18
C PHE A 468 23.69 -1.41 -3.77
N ALA A 469 23.67 -0.10 -3.98
CA ALA A 469 24.73 0.81 -3.59
C ALA A 469 24.75 1.11 -2.09
N SER A 470 23.61 0.99 -1.39
CA SER A 470 23.59 1.16 0.08
C SER A 470 24.27 0.01 0.82
N LEU A 471 24.36 -1.18 0.19
CA LEU A 471 25.00 -2.37 0.76
C LEU A 471 26.49 -2.15 1.10
N ASP A 472 27.17 -1.25 0.39
CA ASP A 472 28.56 -0.86 0.66
C ASP A 472 28.72 -0.23 2.07
N ASN A 473 27.64 0.36 2.61
CA ASN A 473 27.62 1.00 3.91
C ASN A 473 26.94 0.14 5.00
N ASP A 474 26.38 -1.02 4.68
CA ASP A 474 25.61 -1.82 5.63
C ASP A 474 26.52 -2.64 6.56
N GLU A 475 26.34 -2.44 7.86
CA GLU A 475 27.10 -3.13 8.92
C GLU A 475 26.67 -4.59 9.11
N ASP A 476 25.44 -4.94 8.71
CA ASP A 476 24.88 -6.29 8.81
C ASP A 476 25.53 -7.29 7.84
N LEU A 477 26.19 -6.79 6.78
CA LEU A 477 26.96 -7.62 5.85
C LEU A 477 28.35 -7.91 6.42
N LEU A 478 28.76 -9.20 6.39
CA LEU A 478 30.11 -9.62 6.74
C LEU A 478 31.15 -8.82 5.94
N GLU A 479 32.20 -8.34 6.62
CA GLU A 479 33.18 -7.41 6.06
C GLU A 479 33.84 -7.93 4.76
N ASP A 480 34.18 -9.22 4.70
CA ASP A 480 34.75 -9.84 3.49
C ASP A 480 33.75 -9.87 2.32
N LYS A 481 32.47 -10.15 2.60
CA LYS A 481 31.41 -10.16 1.58
C LYS A 481 31.12 -8.75 1.08
N ARG A 482 31.06 -7.78 1.99
CA ARG A 482 30.88 -6.36 1.68
C ARG A 482 32.00 -5.86 0.77
N LYS A 483 33.26 -6.10 1.14
CA LYS A 483 34.41 -5.67 0.33
C LYS A 483 34.39 -6.28 -1.08
N LYS A 484 34.14 -7.59 -1.18
CA LYS A 484 34.01 -8.27 -2.47
C LYS A 484 32.88 -7.68 -3.31
N TRP A 485 31.72 -7.41 -2.71
CA TRP A 485 30.60 -6.77 -3.40
C TRP A 485 30.96 -5.38 -3.91
N SER A 486 31.59 -4.56 -3.08
CA SER A 486 32.02 -3.20 -3.43
C SER A 486 33.00 -3.21 -4.62
N ASP A 487 33.96 -4.12 -4.62
CA ASP A 487 34.92 -4.29 -5.72
C ASP A 487 34.21 -4.74 -7.02
N ASP A 488 33.30 -5.71 -6.93
CA ASP A 488 32.53 -6.19 -8.08
C ASP A 488 31.60 -5.11 -8.65
N LEU A 489 30.89 -4.38 -7.79
CA LEU A 489 30.02 -3.27 -8.19
C LEU A 489 30.82 -2.15 -8.85
N CYS A 490 31.94 -1.73 -8.26
CA CYS A 490 32.82 -0.70 -8.82
C CYS A 490 33.32 -1.10 -10.22
N ARG A 491 33.84 -2.32 -10.36
CA ARG A 491 34.28 -2.86 -11.67
C ARG A 491 33.15 -2.87 -12.69
N THR A 492 31.97 -3.34 -12.29
CA THR A 492 30.81 -3.44 -13.16
C THR A 492 30.31 -2.08 -13.62
N LEU A 493 30.28 -1.08 -12.73
CA LEU A 493 29.89 0.29 -13.08
C LEU A 493 30.87 0.91 -14.07
N HIS A 494 32.19 0.73 -13.88
CA HIS A 494 33.17 1.21 -14.85
C HIS A 494 33.00 0.57 -16.22
N ILE A 495 32.80 -0.76 -16.29
CA ILE A 495 32.52 -1.46 -17.56
C ILE A 495 31.22 -0.94 -18.20
N PHE A 496 30.16 -0.78 -17.41
CA PHE A 496 28.89 -0.23 -17.89
C PHE A 496 29.06 1.17 -18.48
N THR A 497 29.76 2.07 -17.79
CA THR A 497 30.01 3.42 -18.31
C THR A 497 30.86 3.39 -19.58
N ALA A 498 31.90 2.55 -19.63
CA ALA A 498 32.76 2.45 -20.82
C ALA A 498 32.02 1.89 -22.04
N ASP A 499 31.09 0.95 -21.86
CA ASP A 499 30.36 0.30 -22.95
C ASP A 499 29.12 1.10 -23.40
N CYS A 500 28.49 1.88 -22.51
CA CYS A 500 27.17 2.48 -22.77
C CYS A 500 27.14 4.02 -22.81
N PHE A 501 28.15 4.72 -22.30
CA PHE A 501 28.18 6.19 -22.31
C PHE A 501 29.01 6.73 -23.47
N PRO A 502 28.72 7.96 -23.95
CA PRO A 502 29.49 8.57 -25.00
C PRO A 502 30.90 8.92 -24.52
N LEU A 503 31.85 9.03 -25.45
CA LEU A 503 33.22 9.46 -25.12
C LEU A 503 33.28 10.94 -24.74
N LYS A 504 32.34 11.72 -25.27
CA LYS A 504 32.12 13.12 -24.90
C LYS A 504 30.64 13.35 -24.57
N SER A 505 30.35 14.06 -23.49
CA SER A 505 28.98 14.38 -23.09
C SER A 505 28.17 15.13 -24.18
N THR A 506 28.84 15.79 -25.13
CA THR A 506 28.25 16.50 -26.28
C THR A 506 28.06 15.67 -27.55
N GLU A 507 28.40 14.39 -27.54
CA GLU A 507 28.35 13.53 -28.73
C GLU A 507 26.91 13.29 -29.20
N PHE A 508 25.97 13.10 -28.26
CA PHE A 508 24.56 12.92 -28.59
C PHE A 508 23.83 14.26 -28.74
N HIS A 509 23.10 14.41 -29.86
CA HIS A 509 22.29 15.59 -30.12
C HIS A 509 21.06 15.64 -29.21
N LYS A 510 20.74 16.84 -28.69
CA LYS A 510 19.55 17.05 -27.85
C LYS A 510 18.27 16.68 -28.61
N GLY A 511 17.45 15.82 -28.01
CA GLY A 511 16.19 15.33 -28.59
C GLY A 511 16.28 13.95 -29.25
N THR A 512 17.47 13.36 -29.39
CA THR A 512 17.59 11.96 -29.81
C THR A 512 17.23 11.02 -28.65
N GLN A 513 16.79 9.80 -28.97
CA GLN A 513 16.53 8.78 -27.96
C GLN A 513 17.81 8.43 -27.16
N GLU A 514 18.97 8.38 -27.83
CA GLU A 514 20.28 8.13 -27.20
C GLU A 514 20.63 9.21 -26.16
N TYR A 515 20.38 10.48 -26.48
CA TYR A 515 20.56 11.57 -25.53
C TYR A 515 19.62 11.45 -24.33
N HIS A 516 18.35 11.09 -24.55
CA HIS A 516 17.39 10.90 -23.47
C HIS A 516 17.72 9.71 -22.58
N ASP A 517 18.18 8.60 -23.16
CA ASP A 517 18.60 7.42 -22.41
C ASP A 517 19.87 7.69 -21.61
N TYR A 518 20.85 8.41 -22.19
CA TYR A 518 22.05 8.86 -21.47
C TYR A 518 21.72 9.82 -20.32
N GLN A 519 20.87 10.82 -20.57
CA GLN A 519 20.38 11.73 -19.55
C GLN A 519 19.62 10.98 -18.43
N GLY A 520 18.78 10.02 -18.81
CA GLY A 520 18.05 9.17 -17.89
C GLY A 520 19.00 8.37 -16.99
N ALA A 521 20.00 7.71 -17.57
CA ALA A 521 21.00 6.95 -16.83
C ALA A 521 21.79 7.83 -15.84
N ILE A 522 22.29 8.99 -16.28
CA ILE A 522 23.00 9.95 -15.40
C ILE A 522 22.11 10.35 -14.22
N ARG A 523 20.87 10.76 -14.47
CA ARG A 523 19.94 11.17 -13.40
C ARG A 523 19.60 10.04 -12.43
N LYS A 524 19.53 8.79 -12.90
CA LYS A 524 19.34 7.62 -12.02
C LYS A 524 20.56 7.36 -11.15
N ILE A 525 21.78 7.52 -11.68
CA ILE A 525 23.03 7.43 -10.89
C ILE A 525 23.08 8.55 -9.83
N LEU A 526 22.73 9.79 -10.19
CA LEU A 526 22.66 10.91 -9.25
C LEU A 526 21.64 10.65 -8.13
N SER A 527 20.43 10.21 -8.49
CA SER A 527 19.41 9.83 -7.51
C SER A 527 19.89 8.67 -6.61
N ALA A 528 20.60 7.69 -7.17
CA ALA A 528 21.17 6.60 -6.41
C ALA A 528 22.26 7.06 -5.43
N LEU A 529 23.13 8.00 -5.83
CA LEU A 529 24.12 8.61 -4.94
C LEU A 529 23.43 9.26 -3.73
N GLU A 530 22.42 10.09 -3.96
CA GLU A 530 21.71 10.81 -2.88
C GLU A 530 20.97 9.85 -1.94
N LEU A 531 20.33 8.82 -2.47
CA LEU A 531 19.56 7.87 -1.69
C LEU A 531 20.46 6.91 -0.90
N SER A 532 21.49 6.35 -1.53
CA SER A 532 22.37 5.32 -0.93
C SER A 532 23.51 5.89 -0.10
N SER A 533 23.94 7.13 -0.38
CA SER A 533 25.20 7.69 0.15
C SER A 533 26.42 6.78 -0.09
N SER A 534 26.47 6.12 -1.25
CA SER A 534 27.57 5.24 -1.64
C SER A 534 28.80 6.02 -2.09
N PHE A 535 29.97 5.64 -1.56
CA PHE A 535 31.24 6.24 -1.94
C PHE A 535 31.69 5.83 -3.36
N ILE A 536 31.36 4.60 -3.79
CA ILE A 536 31.64 4.09 -5.13
C ILE A 536 30.97 4.96 -6.21
N LEU A 537 29.71 5.34 -5.99
CA LEU A 537 28.98 6.21 -6.92
C LEU A 537 29.57 7.62 -6.98
N PHE A 538 30.05 8.13 -5.84
CA PHE A 538 30.74 9.41 -5.76
C PHE A 538 32.05 9.39 -6.57
N GLU A 539 32.87 8.33 -6.42
CA GLU A 539 34.09 8.12 -7.20
C GLU A 539 33.80 8.07 -8.71
N LEU A 540 32.79 7.30 -9.12
CA LEU A 540 32.39 7.20 -10.53
C LEU A 540 31.98 8.55 -11.12
N LEU A 541 31.17 9.34 -10.40
CA LEU A 541 30.69 10.64 -10.86
C LEU A 541 31.80 11.68 -10.96
N ILE A 542 32.73 11.70 -10.00
CA ILE A 542 33.91 12.55 -10.06
C ILE A 542 34.79 12.16 -11.24
N TRP A 543 35.01 10.86 -11.45
CA TRP A 543 35.78 10.38 -12.59
C TRP A 543 35.17 10.88 -13.91
N MET A 544 33.86 10.72 -14.12
CA MET A 544 33.18 11.21 -15.33
C MET A 544 33.30 12.73 -15.51
N LEU A 545 33.13 13.51 -14.43
CA LEU A 545 33.18 14.97 -14.47
C LEU A 545 34.59 15.51 -14.79
N CYS A 546 35.64 14.83 -14.32
CA CYS A 546 37.03 15.26 -14.51
C CYS A 546 37.60 14.86 -15.88
N CYS A 547 37.00 13.87 -16.54
CA CYS A 547 37.41 13.45 -17.89
C CYS A 547 37.22 14.54 -18.95
N GLU A 548 36.30 15.48 -18.74
CA GLU A 548 35.97 16.55 -19.68
C GLU A 548 36.14 17.95 -19.08
N GLN A 549 36.51 18.92 -19.93
CA GLN A 549 36.57 20.33 -19.52
C GLN A 549 35.19 20.94 -19.29
N ASN A 550 34.17 20.58 -20.08
CA ASN A 550 32.79 21.09 -19.91
C ASN A 550 31.81 19.93 -20.07
N HIS A 551 31.22 19.47 -18.97
CA HIS A 551 30.25 18.37 -19.00
C HIS A 551 28.82 18.92 -19.07
N ILE A 552 27.94 18.37 -19.93
CA ILE A 552 26.56 18.89 -20.09
C ILE A 552 25.77 18.91 -18.76
N PHE A 553 25.97 17.90 -17.92
CA PHE A 553 25.27 17.74 -16.64
C PHE A 553 26.10 18.18 -15.42
N GLU A 554 27.11 19.03 -15.61
CA GLU A 554 28.02 19.46 -14.54
C GLU A 554 27.28 20.03 -13.33
N ASP A 555 26.32 20.94 -13.53
CA ASP A 555 25.54 21.53 -12.44
C ASP A 555 24.69 20.51 -11.68
N GLU A 556 24.05 19.56 -12.39
CA GLU A 556 23.24 18.49 -11.77
C GLU A 556 24.13 17.56 -10.93
N ILE A 557 25.31 17.18 -11.44
CA ILE A 557 26.29 16.34 -10.74
C ILE A 557 26.79 17.06 -9.48
N LEU A 558 27.21 18.32 -9.60
CA LEU A 558 27.70 19.10 -8.47
C LEU A 558 26.61 19.27 -7.41
N SER A 559 25.37 19.56 -7.80
CA SER A 559 24.24 19.67 -6.87
C SER A 559 24.04 18.37 -6.07
N SER A 560 24.04 17.22 -6.74
CA SER A 560 23.89 15.91 -6.10
C SER A 560 25.05 15.57 -5.15
N ILE A 561 26.29 15.89 -5.54
CA ILE A 561 27.47 15.74 -4.67
C ILE A 561 27.31 16.54 -3.36
N ASN A 562 26.74 17.74 -3.41
CA ASN A 562 26.48 18.51 -2.19
C ASN A 562 25.45 17.84 -1.29
N HIS A 563 24.35 17.37 -1.87
CA HIS A 563 23.32 16.65 -1.13
C HIS A 563 23.90 15.40 -0.45
N PHE A 564 24.76 14.66 -1.16
CA PHE A 564 25.52 13.54 -0.61
C PHE A 564 26.39 13.92 0.59
N ILE A 565 27.21 14.97 0.47
CA ILE A 565 28.12 15.42 1.55
C ILE A 565 27.35 15.88 2.79
N ILE A 566 26.25 16.60 2.58
CA ILE A 566 25.36 17.06 3.66
C ILE A 566 24.75 15.84 4.38
N LYS A 567 24.33 14.82 3.62
CA LYS A 567 23.70 13.62 4.17
C LYS A 567 24.67 12.70 4.91
N LEU A 568 25.96 12.64 4.52
CA LEU A 568 26.96 11.80 5.18
C LEU A 568 27.02 12.02 6.68
N ASN A 569 26.87 13.27 7.16
CA ASN A 569 26.73 13.75 8.56
C ASN A 569 27.74 13.25 9.63
N ASP A 570 28.48 12.19 9.35
CA ASP A 570 29.48 11.54 10.18
C ASP A 570 30.85 12.16 9.92
N TYR A 571 31.54 12.47 11.02
CA TYR A 571 32.87 13.08 11.03
C TYR A 571 33.90 12.18 10.32
N ASN A 572 33.91 10.88 10.59
CA ASN A 572 34.92 9.97 10.04
C ASN A 572 34.75 9.79 8.52
N LYS A 573 33.51 9.62 8.06
CA LYS A 573 33.20 9.50 6.63
C LYS A 573 33.52 10.78 5.86
N GLN A 574 33.28 11.95 6.44
CA GLN A 574 33.65 13.23 5.84
C GLN A 574 35.18 13.41 5.76
N ILE A 575 35.95 12.95 6.75
CA ILE A 575 37.43 12.95 6.67
C ILE A 575 37.91 12.02 5.57
N ASN A 576 37.38 10.80 5.48
CA ASN A 576 37.77 9.85 4.43
C ASN A 576 37.50 10.41 3.03
N LEU A 577 36.40 11.14 2.86
CA LEU A 577 36.08 11.85 1.62
C LEU A 577 37.12 12.93 1.31
N LEU A 578 37.51 13.75 2.29
CA LEU A 578 38.54 14.78 2.10
C LEU A 578 39.92 14.17 1.82
N ASP A 579 40.28 13.08 2.50
CA ASP A 579 41.51 12.32 2.26
C ASP A 579 41.55 11.76 0.83
N TYR A 580 40.43 11.28 0.31
CA TYR A 580 40.32 10.82 -1.06
C TYR A 580 40.49 11.98 -2.07
N ILE A 581 39.91 13.14 -1.80
CA ILE A 581 40.11 14.33 -2.66
C ILE A 581 41.58 14.76 -2.65
N TYR A 582 42.25 14.71 -1.50
CA TYR A 582 43.69 14.93 -1.43
C TYR A 582 44.45 13.94 -2.31
N SER A 583 44.07 12.66 -2.28
CA SER A 583 44.71 11.63 -3.10
C SER A 583 44.58 11.89 -4.62
N ILE A 584 43.44 12.42 -5.06
CA ILE A 584 43.23 12.85 -6.45
C ILE A 584 44.14 14.04 -6.76
N LEU A 585 44.07 15.08 -5.93
CA LEU A 585 44.75 16.35 -6.18
C LEU A 585 46.25 16.23 -6.29
N PHE A 586 46.89 15.37 -5.51
CA PHE A 586 48.35 15.24 -5.44
C PHE A 586 48.88 13.99 -6.16
N GLY A 587 48.02 13.31 -6.94
CA GLY A 587 48.44 12.21 -7.82
C GLY A 587 48.76 10.90 -7.10
N HIS A 588 48.21 10.71 -5.90
CA HIS A 588 48.27 9.43 -5.19
C HIS A 588 47.23 8.43 -5.71
N ASN A 589 46.19 8.91 -6.41
CA ASN A 589 45.19 8.07 -7.08
C ASN A 589 45.57 7.83 -8.55
N SER A 590 45.80 6.57 -8.93
CA SER A 590 46.21 6.15 -10.27
C SER A 590 45.13 6.31 -11.34
N LEU A 591 43.85 6.48 -10.94
CA LEU A 591 42.73 6.66 -11.85
C LEU A 591 42.73 8.04 -12.52
N PHE A 592 43.35 9.05 -11.89
CA PHE A 592 43.31 10.44 -12.35
C PHE A 592 44.64 10.88 -12.96
N ARG A 593 44.64 11.04 -14.30
CA ARG A 593 45.72 11.67 -15.05
C ARG A 593 45.90 13.14 -14.66
N ILE A 594 47.05 13.68 -15.01
CA ILE A 594 47.47 15.06 -14.73
C ILE A 594 46.41 16.10 -15.16
N GLU A 595 45.80 15.91 -16.34
CA GLU A 595 44.76 16.81 -16.88
C GLU A 595 43.47 16.81 -16.05
N HIS A 596 43.10 15.65 -15.49
CA HIS A 596 41.90 15.50 -14.67
C HIS A 596 42.05 16.18 -13.30
N ARG A 597 43.28 16.34 -12.81
CA ARG A 597 43.57 16.96 -11.50
C ARG A 597 43.30 18.46 -11.48
N LEU A 598 43.52 19.15 -12.61
CA LEU A 598 43.17 20.56 -12.76
C LEU A 598 41.66 20.75 -12.85
N ASN A 599 40.97 19.91 -13.63
CA ASN A 599 39.51 19.92 -13.71
C ASN A 599 38.88 19.66 -12.34
N ALA A 600 39.44 18.71 -11.57
CA ALA A 600 38.97 18.44 -10.22
C ALA A 600 39.04 19.69 -9.32
N LEU A 601 40.16 20.40 -9.39
CA LEU A 601 40.40 21.61 -8.63
C LEU A 601 39.43 22.75 -8.95
N GLU A 602 39.19 23.00 -10.24
CA GLU A 602 38.37 24.12 -10.67
C GLU A 602 36.88 23.86 -10.47
N LYS A 603 36.41 22.62 -10.67
CA LYS A 603 34.98 22.34 -10.78
C LYS A 603 34.29 22.00 -9.47
N PHE A 604 34.87 21.14 -8.65
CA PHE A 604 34.14 20.56 -7.52
C PHE A 604 34.77 20.82 -6.15
N ILE A 605 36.07 21.10 -6.05
CA ILE A 605 36.75 21.16 -4.76
C ILE A 605 36.23 22.28 -3.87
N LEU A 606 36.10 23.50 -4.40
CA LEU A 606 35.50 24.60 -3.65
C LEU A 606 34.11 24.19 -3.14
N LYS A 607 33.33 23.55 -4.02
CA LYS A 607 31.96 23.18 -3.71
C LYS A 607 31.87 22.11 -2.62
N ILE A 608 32.78 21.13 -2.62
CA ILE A 608 32.91 20.14 -1.55
C ILE A 608 33.33 20.80 -0.24
N LEU A 609 34.40 21.61 -0.26
CA LEU A 609 34.91 22.27 0.95
C LEU A 609 33.84 23.16 1.60
N THR A 610 33.02 23.86 0.82
CA THR A 610 31.92 24.68 1.37
C THR A 610 30.80 23.85 2.00
N SER A 611 30.67 22.58 1.63
CA SER A 611 29.56 21.71 2.07
C SER A 611 29.90 20.83 3.28
N VAL A 612 31.19 20.67 3.60
CA VAL A 612 31.64 19.88 4.76
C VAL A 612 31.51 20.69 6.06
N LYS A 613 31.29 19.99 7.19
CA LYS A 613 31.22 20.64 8.50
C LYS A 613 32.54 21.34 8.84
N LYS A 614 32.44 22.55 9.39
CA LYS A 614 33.58 23.39 9.80
C LYS A 614 34.60 22.66 10.69
N GLN A 615 34.13 21.86 11.64
CA GLN A 615 35.00 21.10 12.55
C GLN A 615 35.85 20.06 11.79
N THR A 616 35.25 19.34 10.85
CA THR A 616 35.94 18.35 10.01
C THR A 616 36.97 19.01 9.10
N LEU A 617 36.64 20.18 8.54
CA LEU A 617 37.57 20.97 7.72
C LEU A 617 38.80 21.42 8.52
N ILE A 618 38.61 21.86 9.77
CA ILE A 618 39.70 22.26 10.66
C ILE A 618 40.66 21.09 10.92
N GLU A 619 40.14 19.91 11.22
CA GLU A 619 40.95 18.72 11.49
C GLU A 619 41.68 18.20 10.25
N PHE A 620 41.00 18.20 9.10
CA PHE A 620 41.64 17.91 7.82
C PHE A 620 42.78 18.90 7.52
N TYR A 621 42.56 20.20 7.76
CA TYR A 621 43.58 21.21 7.51
C TYR A 621 44.80 21.04 8.42
N LYS A 622 44.59 20.72 9.71
CA LYS A 622 45.68 20.39 10.64
C LYS A 622 46.53 19.22 10.13
N LYS A 623 45.89 18.19 9.58
CA LYS A 623 46.56 16.99 9.07
C LYS A 623 47.48 17.30 7.88
N TYR A 624 47.02 18.13 6.94
CA TYR A 624 47.73 18.35 5.67
C TYR A 624 48.52 19.67 5.57
N ILE A 625 48.35 20.64 6.46
CA ILE A 625 49.05 21.94 6.39
C ILE A 625 50.58 21.79 6.34
N THR A 626 51.13 20.89 7.16
CA THR A 626 52.56 20.58 7.19
C THR A 626 53.04 19.99 5.87
N LEU A 627 52.27 19.05 5.31
CA LEU A 627 52.59 18.38 4.04
C LEU A 627 52.50 19.37 2.87
N PHE A 628 51.52 20.27 2.86
CA PHE A 628 51.39 21.32 1.85
C PHE A 628 52.62 22.25 1.81
N ILE A 629 53.15 22.63 2.97
CA ILE A 629 54.27 23.58 3.07
C ILE A 629 55.59 22.88 2.76
N ILE A 630 55.87 21.79 3.46
CA ILE A 630 57.18 21.12 3.42
C ILE A 630 57.33 20.31 2.14
N GLU A 631 56.29 19.59 1.70
CA GLU A 631 56.41 18.63 0.60
C GLU A 631 55.98 19.18 -0.77
N GLN A 632 55.25 20.30 -0.85
CA GLN A 632 54.76 20.83 -2.14
C GLN A 632 55.30 22.23 -2.46
N LEU A 633 55.35 23.14 -1.49
CA LEU A 633 55.80 24.52 -1.71
C LEU A 633 57.33 24.68 -1.69
N ASP A 634 58.05 23.94 -0.84
CA ASP A 634 59.52 24.02 -0.73
C ASP A 634 60.30 23.26 -1.84
N ILE A 635 59.60 22.49 -2.69
CA ILE A 635 60.23 21.81 -3.84
C ILE A 635 60.74 22.85 -4.85
N LYS A 636 62.04 22.78 -5.18
CA LYS A 636 62.67 23.59 -6.24
C LYS A 636 62.21 23.12 -7.62
N ILE A 637 61.81 24.05 -8.47
CA ILE A 637 61.34 23.76 -9.83
C ILE A 637 62.57 23.52 -10.72
N ASP A 638 62.74 22.28 -11.18
CA ASP A 638 63.74 21.94 -12.20
C ASP A 638 63.08 21.91 -13.58
N LEU A 639 63.42 22.89 -14.42
CA LEU A 639 62.87 23.13 -15.76
C LEU A 639 63.23 22.03 -16.79
N THR A 640 64.03 21.03 -16.42
CA THR A 640 64.44 19.93 -17.31
C THR A 640 63.72 18.60 -17.06
N SER A 641 62.95 18.48 -15.97
CA SER A 641 62.32 17.21 -15.58
C SER A 641 61.01 16.91 -16.34
N SER A 642 60.76 15.63 -16.65
CA SER A 642 59.47 15.17 -17.20
C SER A 642 58.28 15.35 -16.23
N LEU A 643 58.56 15.68 -14.97
CA LEU A 643 57.59 15.83 -13.88
C LEU A 643 57.21 17.30 -13.60
N ILE A 644 57.76 18.27 -14.35
CA ILE A 644 57.49 19.71 -14.17
C ILE A 644 55.99 19.99 -14.09
N THR A 645 55.20 19.46 -15.03
CA THR A 645 53.76 19.70 -15.09
C THR A 645 53.05 19.21 -13.83
N SER A 646 53.45 18.05 -13.30
CA SER A 646 52.89 17.52 -12.04
C SER A 646 53.27 18.37 -10.83
N ILE A 647 54.52 18.84 -10.77
CA ILE A 647 55.01 19.73 -9.70
C ILE A 647 54.31 21.09 -9.74
N LEU A 648 54.11 21.66 -10.94
CA LEU A 648 53.38 22.92 -11.10
C LEU A 648 51.91 22.77 -10.69
N ILE A 649 51.25 21.66 -11.08
CA ILE A 649 49.87 21.40 -10.66
C ILE A 649 49.79 21.18 -9.16
N ASN A 650 50.73 20.47 -8.53
CA ASN A 650 50.77 20.38 -7.07
C ASN A 650 50.86 21.75 -6.41
N LYS A 651 51.76 22.63 -6.89
CA LYS A 651 51.91 23.99 -6.34
C LYS A 651 50.67 24.84 -6.56
N ILE A 652 50.09 24.84 -7.76
CA ILE A 652 48.83 25.54 -8.07
C ILE A 652 47.71 25.01 -7.16
N SER A 653 47.63 23.70 -7.00
CA SER A 653 46.64 23.05 -6.15
C SER A 653 46.80 23.44 -4.70
N THR A 654 48.02 23.48 -4.18
CA THR A 654 48.30 23.94 -2.82
C THR A 654 47.91 25.40 -2.62
N TYR A 655 48.29 26.31 -3.53
CA TYR A 655 47.93 27.72 -3.41
C TYR A 655 46.41 27.94 -3.42
N ARG A 656 45.70 27.30 -4.36
CA ARG A 656 44.24 27.40 -4.47
C ARG A 656 43.53 26.75 -3.29
N PHE A 657 44.02 25.61 -2.81
CA PHE A 657 43.45 24.95 -1.64
C PHE A 657 43.60 25.83 -0.39
N ILE A 658 44.78 26.41 -0.18
CA ILE A 658 45.02 27.36 0.91
C ILE A 658 44.08 28.58 0.80
N ASP A 659 43.96 29.16 -0.40
CA ASP A 659 43.05 30.27 -0.68
C ASP A 659 41.60 29.91 -0.31
N TYR A 660 41.09 28.76 -0.76
CA TYR A 660 39.75 28.29 -0.41
C TYR A 660 39.57 28.08 1.10
N MET A 661 40.55 27.49 1.79
CA MET A 661 40.47 27.32 3.24
C MET A 661 40.43 28.66 3.99
N TYR A 662 41.13 29.69 3.52
CA TYR A 662 41.04 31.05 4.07
C TYR A 662 39.71 31.75 3.80
N THR A 663 39.07 31.45 2.67
CA THR A 663 37.73 32.00 2.39
C THR A 663 36.64 31.38 3.25
N ILE A 664 36.79 30.11 3.63
CA ILE A 664 35.76 29.33 4.34
C ILE A 664 35.92 29.43 5.87
N LEU A 665 37.15 29.46 6.38
CA LEU A 665 37.44 29.52 7.82
C LEU A 665 37.57 30.95 8.33
N ASN A 666 37.14 31.20 9.57
CA ASN A 666 37.26 32.53 10.16
C ASN A 666 38.73 32.80 10.56
N LYS A 667 39.07 34.09 10.69
CA LYS A 667 40.41 34.52 11.15
C LYS A 667 40.81 33.90 12.48
N ASP A 668 39.86 33.70 13.40
CA ASP A 668 40.13 33.11 14.72
C ASP A 668 40.47 31.62 14.63
N ASP A 669 39.91 30.88 13.67
CA ASP A 669 40.17 29.44 13.52
C ASP A 669 41.55 29.18 12.91
N VAL A 670 42.07 30.12 12.10
CA VAL A 670 43.36 29.95 11.40
C VAL A 670 44.51 30.71 12.07
N PHE A 671 44.26 31.88 12.66
CA PHE A 671 45.28 32.75 13.29
C PHE A 671 44.97 33.16 14.74
N GLY A 672 43.84 32.75 15.30
CA GLY A 672 43.50 33.06 16.69
C GLY A 672 44.50 32.47 17.67
N LEU A 673 44.61 33.08 18.86
CA LEU A 673 45.54 32.66 19.93
C LEU A 673 45.34 31.20 20.36
N ASN A 674 44.11 30.68 20.21
CA ASN A 674 43.75 29.29 20.53
C ASN A 674 43.70 28.38 19.29
N SER A 675 44.04 28.88 18.10
CA SER A 675 44.05 28.08 16.86
C SER A 675 45.15 27.02 16.92
N LEU A 676 44.73 25.76 16.83
CA LEU A 676 45.62 24.62 16.71
C LEU A 676 46.29 24.56 15.32
N ILE A 677 45.64 25.10 14.28
CA ILE A 677 46.21 25.22 12.93
C ILE A 677 47.40 26.18 12.95
N ALA A 678 47.23 27.35 13.59
CA ALA A 678 48.29 28.34 13.75
C ALA A 678 49.51 27.74 14.46
N LYS A 679 49.29 26.98 15.54
CA LYS A 679 50.36 26.32 16.30
C LYS A 679 51.18 25.37 15.43
N ILE A 680 50.52 24.47 14.71
CA ILE A 680 51.18 23.51 13.80
C ILE A 680 51.95 24.24 12.68
N PHE A 681 51.35 25.29 12.10
CA PHE A 681 51.98 26.12 11.08
C PHE A 681 53.23 26.85 11.59
N TYR A 682 53.16 27.46 12.78
CA TYR A 682 54.29 28.16 13.37
C TYR A 682 55.41 27.21 13.83
N GLU A 683 55.06 26.01 14.31
CA GLU A 683 56.02 24.95 14.67
C GLU A 683 56.78 24.42 13.45
N THR A 684 56.12 24.31 12.30
CA THR A 684 56.72 23.77 11.07
C THR A 684 57.64 24.75 10.35
N VAL A 685 57.29 26.04 10.28
CA VAL A 685 58.11 27.04 9.57
C VAL A 685 59.32 27.51 10.40
N LYS A 686 59.43 27.15 11.69
CA LYS A 686 60.51 27.51 12.64
C LYS A 686 60.83 29.02 12.82
N LYS A 687 60.27 29.92 12.01
CA LYS A 687 60.34 31.39 12.12
C LYS A 687 58.98 32.02 11.77
N GLN A 688 58.37 32.69 12.75
CA GLN A 688 57.06 33.35 12.60
C GLN A 688 57.00 34.42 11.49
N GLU A 689 58.14 35.06 11.17
CA GLU A 689 58.22 36.10 10.14
C GLU A 689 58.21 35.55 8.70
N GLU A 690 58.83 34.41 8.44
CA GLU A 690 58.83 33.76 7.13
C GLU A 690 57.46 33.16 6.82
N ALA A 691 56.82 32.55 7.84
CA ALA A 691 55.48 31.99 7.76
C ALA A 691 54.41 33.05 7.40
N ARG A 692 54.55 34.27 7.94
CA ARG A 692 53.66 35.41 7.63
C ARG A 692 53.94 36.05 6.27
N LYS A 693 55.22 36.08 5.84
CA LYS A 693 55.61 36.57 4.51
C LYS A 693 55.13 35.65 3.38
N ILE A 694 55.12 34.33 3.60
CA ILE A 694 54.63 33.35 2.61
C ILE A 694 53.11 33.47 2.39
N LEU A 695 52.35 33.92 3.39
CA LEU A 695 50.88 33.98 3.37
C LEU A 695 50.28 35.37 3.12
N ASN A 696 51.11 36.40 2.96
CA ASN A 696 50.69 37.76 2.58
C ASN A 696 49.56 38.36 3.45
N ILE A 697 49.55 38.08 4.76
CA ILE A 697 48.62 38.69 5.72
C ILE A 697 49.39 39.74 6.52
N GLU A 698 49.29 40.99 6.09
CA GLU A 698 49.70 42.14 6.88
C GLU A 698 48.70 42.35 8.02
N MET A 699 49.10 42.00 9.25
CA MET A 699 48.54 42.55 10.48
C MET A 699 49.71 43.14 11.27
N PRO A 700 49.63 44.41 11.72
CA PRO A 700 50.72 45.04 12.44
C PRO A 700 50.76 44.45 13.85
N ILE A 701 51.87 43.79 14.21
CA ILE A 701 52.16 43.41 15.59
C ILE A 701 53.36 44.21 16.02
N THR A 702 53.14 45.24 16.82
CA THR A 702 54.18 45.76 17.70
C THR A 702 54.46 44.69 18.77
N THR A 703 55.48 43.88 18.49
CA THR A 703 56.40 43.24 19.44
C THR A 703 55.86 42.98 20.85
N ILE A 704 55.32 41.78 21.08
CA ILE A 704 55.22 41.24 22.44
C ILE A 704 56.53 40.50 22.72
N LYS A 705 57.46 41.18 23.38
CA LYS A 705 58.52 40.50 24.14
C LYS A 705 57.90 40.06 25.46
N LEU A 706 57.69 38.76 25.60
CA LEU A 706 57.33 38.14 26.88
C LEU A 706 58.52 38.27 27.84
N ASN A 707 58.48 39.25 28.73
CA ASN A 707 59.23 39.22 29.98
C ASN A 707 58.30 38.74 31.11
N PRO A 708 58.73 37.84 32.00
CA PRO A 708 57.87 37.11 32.93
C PRO A 708 57.43 37.91 34.18
N THR A 709 57.50 39.24 34.14
CA THR A 709 57.14 40.11 35.27
C THR A 709 56.53 41.42 34.76
N MET A 710 55.25 41.42 34.43
CA MET A 710 54.49 42.67 34.28
C MET A 710 53.17 42.60 35.03
N ASP A 711 53.01 43.57 35.92
CA ASP A 711 51.99 43.69 36.96
C ASP A 711 50.65 44.21 36.38
N GLY A 712 49.54 43.78 36.97
CA GLY A 712 48.18 43.88 36.43
C GLY A 712 47.58 45.29 36.31
N LYS A 713 48.38 46.35 36.42
CA LYS A 713 47.95 47.76 36.34
C LYS A 713 48.26 48.46 35.02
N GLU A 714 49.05 47.89 34.12
CA GLU A 714 49.27 48.48 32.78
C GLU A 714 48.26 47.99 31.71
N LEU A 715 47.48 46.94 31.99
CA LEU A 715 46.50 46.36 31.07
C LEU A 715 45.21 47.18 30.89
N THR A 716 44.97 48.20 31.72
CA THR A 716 43.74 49.02 31.65
C THR A 716 43.88 50.31 30.84
N LYS A 717 45.05 50.57 30.24
CA LYS A 717 45.25 51.72 29.33
C LYS A 717 45.09 51.40 27.84
N TYR A 718 44.73 50.16 27.47
CA TYR A 718 44.69 49.67 26.07
C TYR A 718 43.38 48.94 25.70
N VAL A 719 42.29 49.16 26.44
CA VAL A 719 40.92 48.99 25.89
C VAL A 719 40.62 50.25 25.09
#